data_AF-A0A358IF34-F1
#
_entry.id   AF-A0A358IF34-F1
#
_cell.length_a   1.000
_cell.length_b   1.000
_cell.length_c   1.000
_cell.angle_alpha   90.00
_cell.angle_beta   90.00
_cell.angle_gamma   90.00
#
_symmetry.space_group_name_H-M   'P 1'
#
loop_
_entity.id
_entity.type
_entity.pdbx_description
1 polymer ?
#
loop_
_entity_poly.entity_id
_entity_poly.type
_entity_poly.pdbx_seq_one_letter_code
_entity_poly.pdbx_strand_id
1 'polypeptide(L)'
;KLAVATPVVPTSDSTATTSTSVPEVTQERTALVVPNMVIDPTEITAFVPRLVQDQRPGFGLSALTGDQRVEITDENPSLAEALSAGLSARGVSATVVERPSESACAVICLAGLSDMPAGPVGALHVHQSAIEVAKVVAQHPKAEERLFVTVQSTGGCFGLDGSSGDHAWRGGLAGVVKTAAREWPGASLKAIDVADPERSADAILDELFLGGPALEVAYATDGTRSVVQVETLATDDSGGPALAPGSVIVVSGGARGVTASSVAKLAEKWKVKLALLGRSKLAEWPEGVPLTTDPIQITGALASSAKALGEQVDFSAIQKQARSLAGSAEVRMSLAELDARGIEAIYLSADVTSLEQVEVALDQIRETWGSVDGIVHGAGVLRDKSIADMTPDRVAEVFGPKVGGLAVLLEATKDDPIQLIALFSSIAARAGNAGQVAYAAANEVLNKVAASEAARRGDRCRVRSYNWGPWAGGMVDEALAAHFERQGIALLGVDAGAQFFVEELGLTGAGVERVVLAAPSFPATRQSFTLGDGEGDKKGIGSSDVAGLALRLGEALRPVGTMRAYLEDFVITLPGQEMAAGAHSVDVEPIVAAIPSYRLVFRDNDGTVHHETIVRYSENGAGSPPQVPSGGLEPWPLEVGTAYDTVLGTATDRRAILNLEGLSEEGGMALLRSAASLGWPMKDFVKGFDPAAFEGLLQLAELWTHQKAGAMQRLAGMGQMVVHSLETIPERMRSAFRARKTERGTLFDFIIATEEGDLVAELREVQFDAPGA
;
A
#
# COMPACT_ATOMS: atom_id res chain seq x y z
N LYS A 1 -41.27 -20.46 33.45
CA LYS A 1 -40.39 -20.45 34.65
C LYS A 1 -39.21 -19.53 34.29
N LEU A 2 -39.41 -18.22 34.48
CA LEU A 2 -38.79 -17.39 35.54
C LEU A 2 -37.27 -17.26 35.29
N ALA A 3 -36.77 -16.22 34.61
CA ALA A 3 -36.63 -14.81 35.03
C ALA A 3 -35.74 -14.63 36.27
N VAL A 4 -34.53 -14.09 36.07
CA VAL A 4 -33.55 -13.59 37.06
C VAL A 4 -32.64 -12.60 36.30
N ALA A 5 -32.17 -11.45 36.78
CA ALA A 5 -32.57 -10.46 37.77
C ALA A 5 -31.61 -9.27 37.55
N THR A 6 -32.10 -8.04 37.62
CA THR A 6 -31.30 -6.80 37.65
C THR A 6 -30.77 -6.55 39.07
N PRO A 7 -29.56 -5.98 39.26
CA PRO A 7 -29.19 -5.36 40.53
C PRO A 7 -29.43 -3.85 40.53
N VAL A 8 -30.00 -3.39 41.64
CA VAL A 8 -30.23 -2.00 42.02
C VAL A 8 -29.06 -1.49 42.88
N VAL A 9 -28.78 -0.20 42.73
CA VAL A 9 -27.81 0.68 43.41
C VAL A 9 -27.94 0.66 44.95
N PRO A 10 -26.84 0.89 45.70
CA PRO A 10 -26.91 1.45 47.04
C PRO A 10 -26.43 2.91 47.09
N THR A 11 -27.23 3.77 47.73
CA THR A 11 -26.92 5.15 48.11
C THR A 11 -26.42 5.21 49.56
N SER A 12 -25.37 5.99 49.84
CA SER A 12 -25.16 6.64 51.14
C SER A 12 -24.16 7.81 51.09
N ASP A 13 -24.68 9.01 51.34
CA ASP A 13 -24.20 10.17 52.12
C ASP A 13 -22.74 10.68 52.06
N SER A 14 -22.64 11.89 51.49
CA SER A 14 -22.21 13.16 52.12
C SER A 14 -20.96 13.19 53.01
N THR A 15 -19.85 13.70 52.44
CA THR A 15 -19.00 14.72 53.08
C THR A 15 -18.52 15.74 52.04
N ALA A 16 -18.79 17.01 52.32
CA ALA A 16 -18.39 18.15 51.51
C ALA A 16 -16.93 18.51 51.78
N THR A 17 -16.15 18.67 50.71
CA THR A 17 -14.92 19.48 50.71
C THR A 17 -14.81 20.21 49.38
N THR A 18 -14.77 21.52 49.48
CA THR A 18 -14.67 22.51 48.41
C THR A 18 -13.35 22.40 47.64
N SER A 19 -13.42 22.24 46.31
CA SER A 19 -12.38 22.76 45.42
C SER A 19 -13.01 23.37 44.17
N THR A 20 -12.39 24.47 43.76
CA THR A 20 -12.73 25.42 42.70
C THR A 20 -13.05 24.78 41.35
N SER A 21 -14.22 25.13 40.80
CA SER A 21 -14.67 24.81 39.44
C SER A 21 -13.84 25.55 38.39
N VAL A 22 -13.13 24.79 37.55
CA VAL A 22 -12.68 25.21 36.21
C VAL A 22 -13.85 24.94 35.25
N PRO A 23 -14.25 25.86 34.37
CA PRO A 23 -15.35 25.60 33.45
C PRO A 23 -14.92 24.55 32.41
N GLU A 24 -15.62 23.43 32.40
CA GLU A 24 -15.56 22.40 31.37
C GLU A 24 -16.10 22.98 30.05
N VAL A 25 -15.19 23.25 29.11
CA VAL A 25 -15.58 23.48 27.71
C VAL A 25 -15.92 22.10 27.13
N THR A 26 -17.20 21.77 27.13
CA THR A 26 -17.75 20.65 26.37
C THR A 26 -17.72 21.03 24.89
N GLN A 27 -16.63 20.68 24.20
CA GLN A 27 -16.70 20.50 22.75
C GLN A 27 -17.58 19.28 22.50
N GLU A 28 -18.82 19.51 22.06
CA GLU A 28 -19.60 18.48 21.35
C GLU A 28 -18.79 18.05 20.12
N ARG A 29 -17.94 17.03 20.29
CA ARG A 29 -17.42 16.25 19.19
C ARG A 29 -18.61 15.52 18.59
N THR A 30 -19.15 16.03 17.50
CA THR A 30 -19.98 15.24 16.59
C THR A 30 -19.16 14.03 16.18
N ALA A 31 -19.42 12.88 16.81
CA ALA A 31 -19.03 11.60 16.24
C ALA A 31 -19.66 11.57 14.84
N LEU A 32 -18.82 11.56 13.80
CA LEU A 32 -19.27 11.40 12.42
C LEU A 32 -20.15 10.15 12.36
N VAL A 33 -21.46 10.34 12.22
CA VAL A 33 -22.40 9.27 11.97
C VAL A 33 -22.17 8.83 10.52
N VAL A 34 -21.45 7.73 10.36
CA VAL A 34 -21.18 7.10 9.07
C VAL A 34 -22.50 6.53 8.54
N PRO A 35 -22.96 6.90 7.33
CA PRO A 35 -24.04 6.18 6.67
C PRO A 35 -23.58 4.73 6.45
N ASN A 36 -24.43 3.74 6.76
CA ASN A 36 -24.16 2.34 6.46
C ASN A 36 -23.88 2.19 4.95
N MET A 37 -22.61 2.09 4.58
CA MET A 37 -22.21 1.80 3.20
C MET A 37 -22.62 0.36 2.92
N VAL A 38 -23.56 0.16 2.00
CA VAL A 38 -23.96 -1.17 1.57
C VAL A 38 -22.87 -1.68 0.63
N ILE A 39 -22.11 -2.65 1.09
CA ILE A 39 -21.08 -3.33 0.30
C ILE A 39 -21.79 -4.38 -0.55
N ASP A 40 -21.65 -4.31 -1.88
CA ASP A 40 -22.12 -5.35 -2.79
C ASP A 40 -20.95 -6.32 -3.11
N PRO A 41 -20.97 -7.57 -2.60
CA PRO A 41 -19.90 -8.55 -2.84
C PRO A 41 -19.82 -9.01 -4.31
N THR A 42 -20.74 -8.57 -5.17
CA THR A 42 -20.72 -8.84 -6.62
C THR A 42 -20.00 -7.74 -7.41
N GLU A 43 -19.82 -6.55 -6.85
CA GLU A 43 -19.12 -5.47 -7.50
C GLU A 43 -17.61 -5.61 -7.27
N ILE A 44 -16.82 -5.63 -8.35
CA ILE A 44 -15.38 -5.86 -8.31
C ILE A 44 -14.67 -4.65 -8.89
N THR A 45 -13.69 -4.13 -8.15
CA THR A 45 -12.76 -3.11 -8.64
C THR A 45 -11.39 -3.72 -8.86
N ALA A 46 -10.77 -3.38 -9.99
CA ALA A 46 -9.44 -3.81 -10.32
C ALA A 46 -8.49 -2.63 -10.54
N PHE A 47 -7.24 -2.80 -10.12
CA PHE A 47 -6.18 -1.82 -10.26
C PHE A 47 -4.93 -2.44 -10.89
N VAL A 48 -4.07 -1.59 -11.43
CA VAL A 48 -2.75 -1.94 -11.96
C VAL A 48 -1.68 -1.13 -11.23
N PRO A 49 -0.60 -1.76 -10.74
CA PRO A 49 0.53 -1.00 -10.23
C PRO A 49 1.27 -0.31 -11.37
N ARG A 50 1.65 0.94 -11.16
CA ARG A 50 2.51 1.70 -12.07
C ARG A 50 3.64 2.36 -11.30
N LEU A 51 4.74 2.51 -12.01
CA LEU A 51 5.84 3.33 -11.55
C LEU A 51 5.56 4.78 -11.93
N VAL A 52 5.49 5.66 -10.95
CA VAL A 52 5.22 7.09 -11.14
C VAL A 52 6.45 7.87 -10.70
N GLN A 53 6.97 8.70 -11.60
CA GLN A 53 8.07 9.60 -11.28
C GLN A 53 7.64 10.53 -10.15
N ASP A 54 8.48 10.60 -9.13
CA ASP A 54 8.16 11.32 -7.91
C ASP A 54 9.42 12.01 -7.38
N GLN A 55 9.23 13.19 -6.80
CA GLN A 55 10.31 13.93 -6.17
C GLN A 55 10.48 13.48 -4.73
N ARG A 56 11.66 13.72 -4.14
CA ARG A 56 11.85 13.43 -2.70
C ARG A 56 10.98 14.41 -1.90
N PRO A 57 10.41 14.03 -0.75
CA PRO A 57 9.65 14.94 0.09
C PRO A 57 10.50 15.76 1.09
N GLY A 58 11.83 15.63 1.11
CA GLY A 58 12.71 16.39 2.01
C GLY A 58 12.60 16.03 3.50
N PHE A 59 12.04 14.86 3.83
CA PHE A 59 11.99 14.32 5.19
C PHE A 59 12.75 13.01 5.28
N GLY A 60 13.43 12.79 6.41
CA GLY A 60 14.21 11.58 6.66
C GLY A 60 13.45 10.52 7.43
N LEU A 61 14.00 9.31 7.39
CA LEU A 61 13.58 8.23 8.30
C LEU A 61 13.99 8.58 9.73
N SER A 62 13.02 8.70 10.63
CA SER A 62 13.24 9.15 12.02
C SER A 62 14.21 8.27 12.80
N ALA A 63 14.26 6.97 12.51
CA ALA A 63 15.16 6.06 13.21
C ALA A 63 16.65 6.41 12.94
N LEU A 64 16.98 7.18 11.91
CA LEU A 64 18.35 7.60 11.63
C LEU A 64 18.86 8.72 12.57
N THR A 65 17.97 9.40 13.29
CA THR A 65 18.34 10.55 14.14
C THR A 65 18.66 10.16 15.59
N GLY A 66 18.57 8.88 15.94
CA GLY A 66 18.91 8.37 17.28
C GLY A 66 20.37 7.94 17.42
N ASP A 67 20.80 7.63 18.65
CA ASP A 67 22.17 7.15 18.97
C ASP A 67 22.46 5.70 18.50
N GLN A 68 21.53 5.09 17.77
CA GLN A 68 21.64 3.70 17.35
C GLN A 68 22.65 3.52 16.22
N ARG A 69 23.36 2.37 16.26
CA ARG A 69 24.25 1.97 15.18
C ARG A 69 23.44 1.27 14.08
N VAL A 70 23.57 1.76 12.86
CA VAL A 70 23.05 1.11 11.65
C VAL A 70 23.99 -0.02 11.24
N GLU A 71 23.46 -1.23 11.15
CA GLU A 71 24.20 -2.38 10.60
C GLU A 71 23.82 -2.57 9.13
N ILE A 72 24.80 -2.83 8.26
CA ILE A 72 24.60 -3.01 6.81
C ILE A 72 25.09 -4.39 6.44
N THR A 73 24.23 -5.23 5.86
CA THR A 73 24.64 -6.59 5.45
C THR A 73 25.56 -6.53 4.23
N ASP A 74 26.48 -7.49 4.09
CA ASP A 74 27.64 -7.41 3.19
C ASP A 74 27.46 -8.09 1.83
N GLU A 75 26.24 -8.44 1.42
CA GLU A 75 26.01 -9.14 0.14
C GLU A 75 26.47 -8.36 -1.10
N ASN A 76 26.66 -7.04 -0.97
CA ASN A 76 27.41 -6.23 -1.92
C ASN A 76 28.43 -5.37 -1.15
N PRO A 77 29.70 -5.82 -1.01
CA PRO A 77 30.68 -5.16 -0.14
C PRO A 77 31.03 -3.72 -0.56
N SER A 78 31.10 -3.44 -1.86
CA SER A 78 31.42 -2.09 -2.37
C SER A 78 30.34 -1.08 -2.00
N LEU A 79 29.07 -1.43 -2.21
CA LEU A 79 27.94 -0.60 -1.82
C LEU A 79 27.83 -0.50 -0.30
N ALA A 80 28.00 -1.60 0.44
CA ALA A 80 27.91 -1.60 1.90
C ALA A 80 28.92 -0.63 2.54
N GLU A 81 30.17 -0.63 2.08
CA GLU A 81 31.21 0.30 2.55
C GLU A 81 30.90 1.75 2.17
N ALA A 82 30.40 1.99 0.95
CA ALA A 82 30.00 3.32 0.52
C ALA A 82 28.85 3.89 1.36
N LEU A 83 27.83 3.07 1.67
CA LEU A 83 26.73 3.44 2.55
C LEU A 83 27.20 3.70 3.98
N SER A 84 28.08 2.84 4.52
CA SER A 84 28.67 3.00 5.86
C SER A 84 29.43 4.33 6.00
N ALA A 85 30.29 4.63 5.02
CA ALA A 85 31.04 5.88 4.98
C ALA A 85 30.11 7.10 4.82
N GLY A 86 29.10 7.00 3.96
CA GLY A 86 28.14 8.06 3.69
C GLY A 86 27.21 8.38 4.87
N LEU A 87 26.81 7.37 5.64
CA LEU A 87 26.08 7.54 6.90
C LEU A 87 26.96 8.18 7.97
N SER A 88 28.20 7.70 8.11
CA SER A 88 29.17 8.24 9.08
C SER A 88 29.50 9.71 8.80
N ALA A 89 29.61 10.10 7.52
CA ALA A 89 29.81 11.49 7.11
C ALA A 89 28.62 12.40 7.47
N ARG A 90 27.42 11.83 7.63
CA ARG A 90 26.19 12.51 8.04
C ARG A 90 25.90 12.37 9.54
N GLY A 91 26.87 11.91 10.33
CA GLY A 91 26.77 11.81 11.79
C GLY A 91 26.08 10.54 12.31
N VAL A 92 25.73 9.59 11.44
CA VAL A 92 25.08 8.33 11.83
C VAL A 92 26.12 7.23 11.98
N SER A 93 26.17 6.57 13.14
CA SER A 93 27.08 5.42 13.33
C SER A 93 26.62 4.26 12.46
N ALA A 94 27.49 3.79 11.57
CA ALA A 94 27.21 2.64 10.70
C ALA A 94 28.37 1.63 10.70
N THR A 95 28.05 0.35 10.48
CA THR A 95 29.06 -0.69 10.29
C THR A 95 28.57 -1.76 9.31
N VAL A 96 29.49 -2.29 8.51
CA VAL A 96 29.22 -3.44 7.63
C VAL A 96 29.37 -4.73 8.43
N VAL A 97 28.44 -5.67 8.24
CA VAL A 97 28.38 -6.96 8.93
C VAL A 97 27.99 -8.09 7.97
N GLU A 98 28.49 -9.29 8.21
CA GLU A 98 28.00 -10.50 7.50
C GLU A 98 26.59 -10.86 7.98
N ARG A 99 26.32 -10.71 9.28
CA ARG A 99 25.02 -10.94 9.90
C ARG A 99 24.75 -9.89 10.96
N PRO A 100 23.51 -9.37 11.05
CA PRO A 100 23.15 -8.43 12.09
C PRO A 100 23.31 -9.02 13.49
N SER A 101 23.72 -8.18 14.44
CA SER A 101 23.77 -8.56 15.86
C SER A 101 22.37 -8.88 16.40
N GLU A 102 22.25 -9.77 17.39
CA GLU A 102 20.94 -10.12 17.98
C GLU A 102 20.19 -8.92 18.61
N SER A 103 20.94 -7.86 18.94
CA SER A 103 20.43 -6.60 19.47
C SER A 103 20.16 -5.53 18.40
N ALA A 104 20.42 -5.81 17.11
CA ALA A 104 20.29 -4.83 16.05
C ALA A 104 18.84 -4.38 15.88
N CYS A 105 18.60 -3.08 16.00
CA CYS A 105 17.31 -2.44 15.76
C CYS A 105 17.29 -1.59 14.49
N ALA A 106 18.45 -1.32 13.89
CA ALA A 106 18.58 -0.58 12.65
C ALA A 106 19.44 -1.33 11.64
N VAL A 107 18.83 -1.80 10.55
CA VAL A 107 19.51 -2.61 9.54
C VAL A 107 19.17 -2.18 8.11
N ILE A 108 20.22 -2.05 7.28
CA ILE A 108 20.12 -1.99 5.82
C ILE A 108 20.50 -3.37 5.28
N CYS A 109 19.51 -4.08 4.74
CA CYS A 109 19.63 -5.43 4.20
C CYS A 109 19.88 -5.40 2.69
N LEU A 110 21.04 -5.88 2.27
CA LEU A 110 21.48 -5.99 0.89
C LEU A 110 21.23 -7.38 0.27
N ALA A 111 20.44 -8.24 0.93
CA ALA A 111 20.14 -9.60 0.45
C ALA A 111 19.64 -9.66 -1.01
N GLY A 112 18.94 -8.62 -1.49
CA GLY A 112 18.49 -8.52 -2.89
C GLY A 112 19.61 -8.40 -3.92
N LEU A 113 20.83 -8.07 -3.47
CA LEU A 113 22.05 -7.92 -4.26
C LEU A 113 22.98 -9.13 -4.18
N SER A 114 22.57 -10.20 -3.48
CA SER A 114 23.36 -11.44 -3.32
C SER A 114 23.92 -11.98 -4.64
N ASP A 115 25.10 -12.61 -4.57
CA ASP A 115 25.75 -13.32 -5.69
C ASP A 115 25.04 -14.63 -6.10
N MET A 116 24.01 -15.05 -5.36
CA MET A 116 23.23 -16.24 -5.70
C MET A 116 22.62 -16.13 -7.11
N PRO A 117 22.53 -17.23 -7.90
CA PRO A 117 21.96 -17.17 -9.23
C PRO A 117 20.57 -16.52 -9.23
N ALA A 118 20.29 -15.64 -10.20
CA ALA A 118 19.04 -14.89 -10.28
C ALA A 118 17.78 -15.76 -10.56
N GLY A 119 17.82 -17.07 -10.39
CA GLY A 119 16.69 -17.97 -10.63
C GLY A 119 15.89 -18.37 -9.38
N PRO A 120 14.98 -19.35 -9.53
CA PRO A 120 14.10 -19.83 -8.45
C PRO A 120 14.84 -20.32 -7.19
N VAL A 121 16.02 -20.92 -7.37
CA VAL A 121 16.86 -21.39 -6.24
C VAL A 121 17.41 -20.21 -5.44
N GLY A 122 17.89 -19.16 -6.13
CA GLY A 122 18.36 -17.94 -5.48
C GLY A 122 17.22 -17.17 -4.81
N ALA A 123 16.01 -17.23 -5.37
CA ALA A 123 14.83 -16.59 -4.79
C ALA A 123 14.61 -17.00 -3.33
N LEU A 124 14.56 -18.30 -3.02
CA LEU A 124 14.32 -18.75 -1.65
C LEU A 124 15.39 -18.24 -0.69
N HIS A 125 16.66 -18.30 -1.09
CA HIS A 125 17.78 -17.85 -0.28
C HIS A 125 17.69 -16.34 0.04
N VAL A 126 17.50 -15.50 -0.99
CA VAL A 126 17.39 -14.05 -0.85
C VAL A 126 16.28 -13.66 0.12
N HIS A 127 15.10 -14.28 0.00
CA HIS A 127 13.97 -13.96 0.85
C HIS A 127 14.09 -14.55 2.26
N GLN A 128 14.71 -15.73 2.42
CA GLN A 128 15.03 -16.27 3.75
C GLN A 128 16.01 -15.35 4.49
N SER A 129 17.08 -14.90 3.82
CA SER A 129 18.05 -13.96 4.39
C SER A 129 17.36 -12.66 4.83
N ALA A 130 16.59 -12.02 3.95
CA ALA A 130 15.89 -10.79 4.28
C ALA A 130 14.86 -10.95 5.43
N ILE A 131 14.14 -12.07 5.47
CA ILE A 131 13.19 -12.36 6.57
C ILE A 131 13.92 -12.65 7.88
N GLU A 132 15.10 -13.27 7.85
CA GLU A 132 15.93 -13.52 9.03
C GLU A 132 16.49 -12.19 9.59
N VAL A 133 16.94 -11.29 8.72
CA VAL A 133 17.33 -9.92 9.11
C VAL A 133 16.13 -9.16 9.70
N ALA A 134 14.97 -9.20 9.03
CA ALA A 134 13.75 -8.56 9.53
C ALA A 134 13.35 -9.12 10.91
N LYS A 135 13.54 -10.42 11.13
CA LYS A 135 13.29 -11.09 12.42
C LYS A 135 14.19 -10.59 13.54
N VAL A 136 15.45 -10.28 13.26
CA VAL A 136 16.36 -9.66 14.24
C VAL A 136 15.83 -8.29 14.64
N VAL A 137 15.53 -7.43 13.66
CA VAL A 137 14.97 -6.09 13.91
C VAL A 137 13.64 -6.16 14.68
N ALA A 138 12.82 -7.18 14.40
CA ALA A 138 11.54 -7.40 15.09
C ALA A 138 11.68 -7.68 16.59
N GLN A 139 12.83 -8.18 17.06
CA GLN A 139 13.06 -8.47 18.49
C GLN A 139 13.18 -7.21 19.33
N HIS A 140 13.57 -6.08 18.71
CA HIS A 140 13.68 -4.82 19.42
C HIS A 140 12.30 -4.39 19.95
N PRO A 141 12.09 -4.12 21.25
CA PRO A 141 10.74 -3.99 21.82
C PRO A 141 9.95 -2.77 21.33
N LYS A 142 10.63 -1.68 20.97
CA LYS A 142 10.00 -0.43 20.52
C LYS A 142 10.04 -0.36 19.00
N ALA A 143 8.88 -0.21 18.36
CA ALA A 143 8.75 -0.22 16.91
C ALA A 143 9.26 1.08 16.29
N GLU A 144 9.03 2.20 16.95
CA GLU A 144 9.44 3.56 16.56
C GLU A 144 10.96 3.76 16.47
N GLU A 145 11.74 2.91 17.16
CA GLU A 145 13.20 2.90 17.10
C GLU A 145 13.72 1.99 15.98
N ARG A 146 12.87 1.16 15.34
CA ARG A 146 13.30 0.20 14.32
C ARG A 146 13.56 0.88 12.98
N LEU A 147 14.69 0.56 12.36
CA LEU A 147 14.99 0.83 10.95
C LEU A 147 15.16 -0.49 10.21
N PHE A 148 14.41 -0.69 9.14
CA PHE A 148 14.62 -1.83 8.23
C PHE A 148 14.48 -1.41 6.78
N VAL A 149 15.59 -1.46 6.06
CA VAL A 149 15.67 -1.08 4.65
C VAL A 149 16.13 -2.29 3.84
N THR A 150 15.43 -2.64 2.76
CA THR A 150 15.90 -3.66 1.82
C THR A 150 16.35 -3.02 0.52
N VAL A 151 17.49 -3.43 -0.01
CA VAL A 151 17.97 -3.03 -1.34
C VAL A 151 17.97 -4.22 -2.28
N GLN A 152 17.43 -4.04 -3.48
CA GLN A 152 17.45 -5.03 -4.55
C GLN A 152 17.78 -4.37 -5.89
N SER A 153 18.13 -5.20 -6.87
CA SER A 153 18.30 -4.76 -8.26
C SER A 153 17.43 -5.61 -9.17
N THR A 154 16.28 -5.05 -9.52
CA THR A 154 15.29 -5.59 -10.45
C THR A 154 14.97 -4.58 -11.56
N GLY A 155 15.94 -3.73 -11.89
CA GLY A 155 15.87 -2.79 -13.02
C GLY A 155 15.63 -1.32 -12.63
N GLY A 156 15.54 -0.99 -11.34
CA GLY A 156 15.16 0.37 -10.90
C GLY A 156 13.69 0.66 -11.16
N CYS A 157 12.86 -0.38 -11.22
CA CYS A 157 11.43 -0.34 -11.52
C CYS A 157 10.61 -1.40 -10.77
N PHE A 158 11.21 -2.08 -9.77
CA PHE A 158 10.66 -3.25 -9.08
C PHE A 158 10.29 -4.41 -10.04
N GLY A 159 10.87 -4.45 -11.23
CA GLY A 159 10.51 -5.40 -12.30
C GLY A 159 9.09 -5.28 -12.83
N LEU A 160 8.42 -4.14 -12.64
CA LEU A 160 7.06 -3.90 -13.11
C LEU A 160 6.94 -3.86 -14.65
N ASP A 161 8.01 -3.49 -15.35
CA ASP A 161 8.05 -3.44 -16.82
C ASP A 161 8.48 -4.76 -17.46
N GLY A 162 8.85 -5.77 -16.65
CA GLY A 162 9.32 -7.08 -17.12
C GLY A 162 10.75 -7.10 -17.66
N SER A 163 11.50 -6.00 -17.57
CA SER A 163 12.88 -5.91 -18.08
C SER A 163 13.91 -6.64 -17.21
N SER A 164 13.55 -7.07 -15.99
CA SER A 164 14.46 -7.67 -15.01
C SER A 164 14.96 -9.07 -15.39
N GLY A 165 14.40 -9.72 -16.41
CA GLY A 165 14.78 -11.08 -16.80
C GLY A 165 14.68 -12.04 -15.60
N ASP A 166 15.76 -12.77 -15.32
CA ASP A 166 15.84 -13.67 -14.17
C ASP A 166 15.80 -12.91 -12.83
N HIS A 167 16.31 -11.69 -12.73
CA HIS A 167 16.28 -10.92 -11.46
C HIS A 167 14.87 -10.72 -10.90
N ALA A 168 13.82 -10.87 -11.73
CA ALA A 168 12.43 -10.93 -11.28
C ALA A 168 12.17 -11.93 -10.14
N TRP A 169 12.91 -13.05 -10.09
CA TRP A 169 12.79 -14.04 -9.01
C TRP A 169 13.20 -13.50 -7.63
N ARG A 170 13.94 -12.39 -7.57
CA ARG A 170 14.34 -11.70 -6.33
C ARG A 170 13.32 -10.65 -5.87
N GLY A 171 12.34 -10.31 -6.72
CA GLY A 171 11.49 -9.13 -6.59
C GLY A 171 10.46 -9.13 -5.45
N GLY A 172 10.57 -10.01 -4.45
CA GLY A 172 9.61 -10.12 -3.35
C GLY A 172 9.98 -9.37 -2.07
N LEU A 173 11.12 -8.68 -2.02
CA LEU A 173 11.57 -7.96 -0.81
C LEU A 173 10.62 -6.83 -0.40
N ALA A 174 9.95 -6.18 -1.36
CA ALA A 174 8.91 -5.20 -1.04
C ALA A 174 7.76 -5.82 -0.22
N GLY A 175 7.41 -7.08 -0.46
CA GLY A 175 6.42 -7.81 0.34
C GLY A 175 6.83 -7.99 1.81
N VAL A 176 8.13 -8.12 2.07
CA VAL A 176 8.70 -8.19 3.43
C VAL A 176 8.52 -6.85 4.15
N VAL A 177 8.97 -5.76 3.53
CA VAL A 177 8.89 -4.40 4.08
C VAL A 177 7.45 -3.98 4.33
N LYS A 178 6.54 -4.26 3.38
CA LYS A 178 5.12 -3.93 3.54
C LYS A 178 4.45 -4.73 4.65
N THR A 179 4.86 -5.99 4.86
CA THR A 179 4.39 -6.76 6.02
C THR A 179 4.95 -6.21 7.33
N ALA A 180 6.22 -5.84 7.36
CA ALA A 180 6.83 -5.16 8.51
C ALA A 180 6.08 -3.87 8.86
N ALA A 181 5.63 -3.08 7.87
CA ALA A 181 4.84 -1.87 8.11
C ALA A 181 3.46 -2.16 8.74
N ARG A 182 2.91 -3.37 8.57
CA ARG A 182 1.68 -3.81 9.25
C ARG A 182 1.95 -4.29 10.68
N GLU A 183 3.10 -4.90 10.92
CA GLU A 183 3.45 -5.45 12.25
C GLU A 183 4.11 -4.42 13.16
N TRP A 184 4.80 -3.42 12.60
CA TRP A 184 5.62 -2.45 13.34
C TRP A 184 5.17 -1.00 13.04
N PRO A 185 3.96 -0.59 13.48
CA PRO A 185 3.52 0.79 13.33
C PRO A 185 4.54 1.77 13.93
N GLY A 186 4.89 2.83 13.20
CA GLY A 186 5.89 3.83 13.60
C GLY A 186 7.34 3.50 13.23
N ALA A 187 7.65 2.29 12.74
CA ALA A 187 8.99 1.93 12.30
C ALA A 187 9.41 2.68 11.02
N SER A 188 10.72 2.93 10.88
CA SER A 188 11.32 3.47 9.67
C SER A 188 11.60 2.35 8.68
N LEU A 189 10.85 2.31 7.58
CA LEU A 189 10.84 1.18 6.66
C LEU A 189 10.97 1.62 5.22
N LYS A 190 11.78 0.89 4.42
CA LYS A 190 11.86 1.15 2.98
C LYS A 190 12.33 -0.06 2.18
N ALA A 191 11.72 -0.29 1.02
CA ALA A 191 12.21 -1.15 -0.04
C ALA A 191 12.71 -0.27 -1.16
N ILE A 192 13.99 -0.43 -1.52
CA ILE A 192 14.65 0.34 -2.55
C ILE A 192 15.06 -0.60 -3.69
N ASP A 193 14.60 -0.30 -4.89
CA ASP A 193 15.04 -0.98 -6.12
C ASP A 193 15.96 -0.06 -6.93
N VAL A 194 17.14 -0.56 -7.31
CA VAL A 194 18.13 0.22 -8.05
C VAL A 194 18.49 -0.46 -9.37
N ALA A 195 18.64 0.33 -10.43
CA ALA A 195 19.07 -0.20 -11.73
C ALA A 195 20.57 -0.57 -11.75
N ASP A 196 21.40 0.20 -11.03
CA ASP A 196 22.86 0.00 -10.96
C ASP A 196 23.34 0.17 -9.51
N PRO A 197 23.45 -0.93 -8.72
CA PRO A 197 23.88 -0.89 -7.33
C PRO A 197 25.20 -0.16 -7.09
N GLU A 198 26.19 -0.34 -7.98
CA GLU A 198 27.53 0.21 -7.82
C GLU A 198 27.56 1.74 -7.94
N ARG A 199 26.50 2.35 -8.49
CA ARG A 199 26.36 3.81 -8.67
C ARG A 199 25.25 4.42 -7.81
N SER A 200 24.63 3.64 -6.94
CA SER A 200 23.41 4.06 -6.24
C SER A 200 23.61 4.46 -4.78
N ALA A 201 24.85 4.46 -4.26
CA ALA A 201 25.12 4.79 -2.86
C ALA A 201 24.56 6.17 -2.47
N ASP A 202 24.85 7.21 -3.25
CA ASP A 202 24.35 8.57 -2.99
C ASP A 202 22.82 8.65 -3.09
N ALA A 203 22.22 7.98 -4.08
CA ALA A 203 20.77 7.97 -4.25
C ALA A 203 20.06 7.29 -3.07
N ILE A 204 20.62 6.18 -2.56
CA ILE A 204 20.12 5.48 -1.37
C ILE A 204 20.28 6.37 -0.14
N LEU A 205 21.44 6.99 0.07
CA LEU A 205 21.68 7.89 1.20
C LEU A 205 20.69 9.06 1.18
N ASP A 206 20.54 9.73 0.05
CA ASP A 206 19.56 10.80 -0.10
C ASP A 206 18.12 10.30 0.18
N GLU A 207 17.78 9.09 -0.24
CA GLU A 207 16.46 8.50 0.05
C GLU A 207 16.23 8.29 1.55
N LEU A 208 17.28 7.91 2.30
CA LEU A 208 17.20 7.69 3.73
C LEU A 208 16.96 9.00 4.51
N PHE A 209 17.56 10.10 4.07
CA PHE A 209 17.47 11.42 4.74
C PHE A 209 16.39 12.35 4.19
N LEU A 210 15.97 12.15 2.94
CA LEU A 210 15.06 13.09 2.24
C LEU A 210 13.89 12.38 1.56
N GLY A 211 13.88 11.04 1.49
CA GLY A 211 12.93 10.26 0.71
C GLY A 211 11.54 10.03 1.34
N GLY A 212 11.37 10.41 2.60
CA GLY A 212 10.11 10.35 3.34
C GLY A 212 9.47 8.96 3.44
N PRO A 213 8.14 8.89 3.65
CA PRO A 213 7.47 7.68 4.13
C PRO A 213 7.13 6.65 3.04
N ALA A 214 7.40 6.94 1.76
CA ALA A 214 7.11 6.01 0.67
C ALA A 214 7.87 4.70 0.89
N LEU A 215 7.14 3.58 1.01
CA LEU A 215 7.72 2.27 1.30
C LEU A 215 8.45 1.68 0.10
N GLU A 216 7.96 1.90 -1.12
CA GLU A 216 8.53 1.31 -2.35
C GLU A 216 9.08 2.42 -3.24
N VAL A 217 10.40 2.48 -3.37
CA VAL A 217 11.10 3.52 -4.14
C VAL A 217 12.08 2.90 -5.11
N ALA A 218 12.06 3.38 -6.34
CA ALA A 218 12.88 2.87 -7.42
C ALA A 218 13.78 3.98 -7.99
N TYR A 219 15.01 3.62 -8.32
CA TYR A 219 16.00 4.50 -8.94
C TYR A 219 16.47 3.91 -10.27
N ALA A 220 16.12 4.59 -11.35
CA ALA A 220 16.57 4.26 -12.70
C ALA A 220 18.06 4.62 -12.90
N THR A 221 18.67 4.14 -13.99
CA THR A 221 20.10 4.36 -14.30
C THR A 221 20.49 5.83 -14.42
N ASP A 222 19.55 6.70 -14.80
CA ASP A 222 19.76 8.15 -14.90
C ASP A 222 19.57 8.91 -13.57
N GLY A 223 19.30 8.17 -12.48
CA GLY A 223 19.02 8.73 -11.16
C GLY A 223 17.57 9.16 -10.94
N THR A 224 16.68 8.94 -11.92
CA THR A 224 15.26 9.25 -11.77
C THR A 224 14.64 8.43 -10.63
N ARG A 225 14.10 9.13 -9.64
CA ARG A 225 13.33 8.54 -8.54
C ARG A 225 11.88 8.31 -8.97
N SER A 226 11.35 7.15 -8.64
CA SER A 226 9.94 6.85 -8.82
C SER A 226 9.38 6.04 -7.65
N VAL A 227 8.07 6.11 -7.44
CA VAL A 227 7.34 5.33 -6.43
C VAL A 227 6.30 4.45 -7.11
N VAL A 228 5.90 3.37 -6.45
CA VAL A 228 4.83 2.51 -6.96
C VAL A 228 3.48 3.03 -6.51
N GLN A 229 2.59 3.32 -7.47
CA GLN A 229 1.19 3.69 -7.23
C GLN A 229 0.26 2.65 -7.86
N VAL A 230 -1.00 2.62 -7.42
CA VAL A 230 -2.05 1.80 -8.05
C VAL A 230 -3.03 2.71 -8.79
N GLU A 231 -3.35 2.33 -10.03
CA GLU A 231 -4.31 3.03 -10.87
C GLU A 231 -5.48 2.10 -11.20
N THR A 232 -6.68 2.63 -11.35
CA THR A 232 -7.82 1.82 -11.80
C THR A 232 -7.49 1.20 -13.14
N LEU A 233 -7.82 -0.09 -13.29
CA LEU A 233 -7.66 -0.79 -14.54
C LEU A 233 -8.58 -0.14 -15.58
N ALA A 234 -7.98 0.52 -16.57
CA ALA A 234 -8.71 0.98 -17.74
C ALA A 234 -9.23 -0.25 -18.51
N THR A 235 -10.54 -0.33 -18.72
CA THR A 235 -11.16 -1.36 -19.54
C THR A 235 -11.07 -0.94 -21.00
N ASP A 236 -10.04 -1.38 -21.72
CA ASP A 236 -10.08 -1.36 -23.18
C ASP A 236 -10.93 -2.55 -23.66
N ASP A 237 -12.10 -2.25 -24.22
CA ASP A 237 -13.09 -3.23 -24.73
C ASP A 237 -12.61 -4.02 -25.97
N SER A 238 -11.37 -3.83 -26.42
CA SER A 238 -10.79 -4.62 -27.50
C SER A 238 -10.59 -6.06 -27.03
N GLY A 239 -11.51 -6.94 -27.44
CA GLY A 239 -11.40 -8.38 -27.22
C GLY A 239 -10.06 -8.91 -27.76
N GLY A 240 -9.33 -9.63 -26.92
CA GLY A 240 -8.10 -10.31 -27.31
C GLY A 240 -8.36 -11.65 -27.99
N PRO A 241 -7.34 -12.22 -28.66
CA PRO A 241 -7.44 -13.57 -29.18
C PRO A 241 -7.65 -14.55 -28.02
N ALA A 242 -8.79 -15.22 -28.00
CA ALA A 242 -9.05 -16.34 -27.10
C ALA A 242 -8.19 -17.55 -27.52
N LEU A 243 -7.91 -18.45 -26.57
CA LEU A 243 -7.34 -19.75 -26.91
C LEU A 243 -8.29 -20.53 -27.84
N ALA A 244 -7.70 -21.39 -28.68
CA ALA A 244 -8.49 -22.22 -29.57
C ALA A 244 -9.32 -23.24 -28.76
N PRO A 245 -10.57 -23.54 -29.18
CA PRO A 245 -11.32 -24.65 -28.61
C PRO A 245 -10.50 -25.95 -28.64
N GLY A 246 -10.49 -26.66 -27.52
CA GLY A 246 -9.70 -27.88 -27.33
C GLY A 246 -8.27 -27.65 -26.81
N SER A 247 -7.82 -26.40 -26.67
CA SER A 247 -6.51 -26.10 -26.08
C SER A 247 -6.37 -26.67 -24.66
N VAL A 248 -5.17 -27.10 -24.30
CA VAL A 248 -4.88 -27.79 -23.04
C VAL A 248 -4.29 -26.83 -22.02
N ILE A 249 -4.94 -26.72 -20.86
CA ILE A 249 -4.46 -25.89 -19.75
C ILE A 249 -4.00 -26.78 -18.61
N VAL A 250 -2.73 -26.67 -18.22
CA VAL A 250 -2.26 -27.25 -16.95
C VAL A 250 -2.60 -26.31 -15.80
N VAL A 251 -3.26 -26.85 -14.77
CA VAL A 251 -3.72 -26.09 -13.61
C VAL A 251 -3.14 -26.68 -12.33
N SER A 252 -2.25 -25.98 -11.67
CA SER A 252 -1.77 -26.39 -10.33
C SER A 252 -2.67 -25.84 -9.23
N GLY A 253 -3.03 -26.69 -8.27
CA GLY A 253 -3.99 -26.30 -7.22
C GLY A 253 -5.42 -26.08 -7.74
N GLY A 254 -5.74 -26.56 -8.94
CA GLY A 254 -7.02 -26.32 -9.63
C GLY A 254 -8.15 -27.26 -9.27
N ALA A 255 -7.92 -28.24 -8.40
CA ALA A 255 -8.91 -29.27 -8.09
C ALA A 255 -9.84 -28.91 -6.93
N ARG A 256 -9.67 -27.72 -6.32
CA ARG A 256 -10.45 -27.23 -5.16
C ARG A 256 -10.54 -25.70 -5.16
N GLY A 257 -11.51 -25.17 -4.42
CA GLY A 257 -11.58 -23.75 -4.05
C GLY A 257 -11.76 -22.77 -5.22
N VAL A 258 -11.21 -21.57 -5.04
CA VAL A 258 -11.37 -20.45 -5.98
C VAL A 258 -10.73 -20.73 -7.34
N THR A 259 -9.58 -21.40 -7.35
CA THR A 259 -8.89 -21.79 -8.60
C THR A 259 -9.77 -22.73 -9.44
N ALA A 260 -10.39 -23.73 -8.81
CA ALA A 260 -11.30 -24.65 -9.50
C ALA A 260 -12.50 -23.92 -10.12
N SER A 261 -13.10 -23.01 -9.37
CA SER A 261 -14.25 -22.20 -9.83
C SER A 261 -13.87 -21.32 -11.04
N SER A 262 -12.70 -20.68 -10.99
CA SER A 262 -12.18 -19.84 -12.06
C SER A 262 -11.85 -20.63 -13.34
N VAL A 263 -11.19 -21.79 -13.23
CA VAL A 263 -10.84 -22.59 -14.42
C VAL A 263 -12.05 -23.31 -15.03
N ALA A 264 -13.07 -23.62 -14.23
CA ALA A 264 -14.35 -24.13 -14.75
C ALA A 264 -14.99 -23.11 -15.71
N LYS A 265 -15.12 -21.85 -15.30
CA LYS A 265 -15.65 -20.78 -16.17
C LYS A 265 -14.75 -20.53 -17.39
N LEU A 266 -13.44 -20.64 -17.25
CA LEU A 266 -12.50 -20.51 -18.37
C LEU A 266 -12.75 -21.60 -19.42
N ALA A 267 -12.89 -22.86 -18.97
CA ALA A 267 -13.23 -23.99 -19.83
C ALA A 267 -14.60 -23.84 -20.48
N GLU A 268 -15.60 -23.32 -19.78
CA GLU A 268 -16.91 -23.04 -20.36
C GLU A 268 -16.85 -21.99 -21.48
N LYS A 269 -16.12 -20.90 -21.27
CA LYS A 269 -16.04 -19.78 -22.23
C LYS A 269 -15.20 -20.12 -23.45
N TRP A 270 -14.02 -20.69 -23.25
CA TRP A 270 -13.04 -20.92 -24.33
C TRP A 270 -13.00 -22.37 -24.82
N LYS A 271 -13.81 -23.26 -24.23
CA LYS A 271 -13.89 -24.69 -24.58
C LYS A 271 -12.53 -25.38 -24.50
N VAL A 272 -11.74 -25.02 -23.49
CA VAL A 272 -10.42 -25.61 -23.20
C VAL A 272 -10.56 -26.89 -22.38
N LYS A 273 -9.52 -27.74 -22.44
CA LYS A 273 -9.38 -28.95 -21.63
C LYS A 273 -8.52 -28.66 -20.40
N LEU A 274 -8.81 -29.30 -19.27
CA LEU A 274 -8.16 -29.02 -17.99
C LEU A 274 -7.31 -30.20 -17.51
N ALA A 275 -6.00 -30.00 -17.37
CA ALA A 275 -5.09 -30.92 -16.70
C ALA A 275 -4.82 -30.42 -15.27
N LEU A 276 -5.54 -30.95 -14.29
CA LEU A 276 -5.50 -30.51 -12.89
C LEU A 276 -4.39 -31.26 -12.13
N LEU A 277 -3.43 -30.52 -11.57
CA LEU A 277 -2.34 -31.06 -10.75
C LEU A 277 -2.59 -30.80 -9.27
N GLY A 278 -2.41 -31.83 -8.45
CA GLY A 278 -2.47 -31.74 -6.99
C GLY A 278 -1.80 -32.93 -6.30
N ARG A 279 -1.56 -32.82 -4.98
CA ARG A 279 -0.86 -33.86 -4.20
C ARG A 279 -1.76 -35.02 -3.76
N SER A 280 -3.08 -34.83 -3.80
CA SER A 280 -4.01 -35.85 -3.32
C SER A 280 -4.03 -37.04 -4.25
N LYS A 281 -3.78 -38.25 -3.72
CA LYS A 281 -3.98 -39.48 -4.48
C LYS A 281 -5.47 -39.83 -4.52
N LEU A 282 -5.99 -40.08 -5.71
CA LEU A 282 -7.37 -40.53 -5.90
C LEU A 282 -7.43 -42.07 -5.80
N ALA A 283 -7.82 -42.58 -4.64
CA ALA A 283 -8.18 -44.00 -4.49
C ALA A 283 -9.56 -44.25 -5.11
N GLU A 284 -9.83 -45.47 -5.59
CA GLU A 284 -11.16 -45.84 -6.12
C GLU A 284 -12.27 -45.51 -5.11
N TRP A 285 -13.37 -44.92 -5.60
CA TRP A 285 -14.51 -44.57 -4.77
C TRP A 285 -15.45 -45.77 -4.68
N PRO A 286 -15.72 -46.34 -3.49
CA PRO A 286 -16.53 -47.54 -3.37
C PRO A 286 -17.98 -47.30 -3.80
N GLU A 287 -18.57 -48.30 -4.45
CA GLU A 287 -19.97 -48.26 -4.88
C GLU A 287 -20.91 -48.15 -3.66
N GLY A 288 -21.97 -47.34 -3.79
CA GLY A 288 -22.95 -47.10 -2.73
C GLY A 288 -22.49 -46.18 -1.59
N VAL A 289 -21.26 -45.68 -1.62
CA VAL A 289 -20.77 -44.66 -0.66
C VAL A 289 -21.08 -43.26 -1.20
N PRO A 290 -21.81 -42.41 -0.44
CA PRO A 290 -22.12 -41.06 -0.89
C PRO A 290 -20.84 -40.25 -1.07
N LEU A 291 -20.75 -39.47 -2.13
CA LEU A 291 -19.63 -38.55 -2.36
C LEU A 291 -19.79 -37.33 -1.45
N THR A 292 -19.09 -37.33 -0.33
CA THR A 292 -19.17 -36.31 0.72
C THR A 292 -17.80 -36.12 1.37
N THR A 293 -17.56 -34.95 1.95
CA THR A 293 -16.36 -34.67 2.74
C THR A 293 -16.50 -35.13 4.20
N ASP A 294 -17.71 -35.49 4.65
CA ASP A 294 -17.98 -35.92 6.02
C ASP A 294 -17.49 -37.36 6.28
N PRO A 295 -16.41 -37.56 7.07
CA PRO A 295 -15.87 -38.87 7.35
C PRO A 295 -16.86 -39.78 8.10
N ILE A 296 -17.82 -39.21 8.84
CA ILE A 296 -18.84 -39.96 9.59
C ILE A 296 -19.82 -40.60 8.62
N GLN A 297 -20.30 -39.85 7.64
CA GLN A 297 -21.18 -40.36 6.59
C GLN A 297 -20.50 -41.46 5.76
N ILE A 298 -19.24 -41.26 5.38
CA ILE A 298 -18.45 -42.27 4.66
C ILE A 298 -18.27 -43.53 5.51
N THR A 299 -17.91 -43.38 6.79
CA THR A 299 -17.75 -44.51 7.73
C THR A 299 -19.05 -45.31 7.85
N GLY A 300 -20.20 -44.62 8.00
CA GLY A 300 -21.50 -45.25 8.10
C GLY A 300 -21.89 -46.04 6.85
N ALA A 301 -21.62 -45.48 5.66
CA ALA A 301 -21.90 -46.15 4.39
C ALA A 301 -21.00 -47.38 4.17
N LEU A 302 -19.69 -47.25 4.43
CA LEU A 302 -18.74 -48.38 4.33
C LEU A 302 -19.10 -49.50 5.30
N ALA A 303 -19.42 -49.18 6.56
CA ALA A 303 -19.82 -50.18 7.55
C ALA A 303 -21.15 -50.87 7.20
N SER A 304 -22.08 -50.13 6.57
CA SER A 304 -23.35 -50.70 6.11
C SER A 304 -23.15 -51.65 4.92
N SER A 305 -22.28 -51.27 3.98
CA SER A 305 -21.92 -52.10 2.81
C SER A 305 -21.23 -53.40 3.23
N ALA A 306 -20.22 -53.31 4.11
CA ALA A 306 -19.52 -54.49 4.64
C ALA A 306 -20.47 -55.47 5.34
N LYS A 307 -21.43 -54.96 6.13
CA LYS A 307 -22.47 -55.78 6.77
C LYS A 307 -23.39 -56.45 5.75
N ALA A 308 -23.79 -55.74 4.69
CA ALA A 308 -24.67 -56.27 3.66
C ALA A 308 -24.01 -57.40 2.84
N LEU A 309 -22.68 -57.34 2.67
CA LEU A 309 -21.87 -58.36 2.00
C LEU A 309 -21.46 -59.54 2.91
N GLY A 310 -21.79 -59.49 4.20
CA GLY A 310 -21.43 -60.53 5.17
C GLY A 310 -19.94 -60.53 5.55
N GLU A 311 -19.23 -59.42 5.32
CA GLU A 311 -17.81 -59.26 5.64
C GLU A 311 -17.59 -58.97 7.13
N GLN A 312 -16.40 -59.31 7.65
CA GLN A 312 -16.00 -58.90 9.00
C GLN A 312 -15.76 -57.38 9.04
N VAL A 313 -16.46 -56.69 9.94
CA VAL A 313 -16.35 -55.23 10.10
C VAL A 313 -15.16 -54.88 10.98
N ASP A 314 -14.05 -54.44 10.38
CA ASP A 314 -12.96 -53.75 11.09
C ASP A 314 -13.20 -52.23 11.06
N PHE A 315 -13.70 -51.70 12.18
CA PHE A 315 -14.00 -50.27 12.32
C PHE A 315 -12.76 -49.37 12.22
N SER A 316 -11.58 -49.84 12.64
CA SER A 316 -10.34 -49.04 12.57
C SER A 316 -9.90 -48.89 11.11
N ALA A 317 -9.96 -49.97 10.34
CA ALA A 317 -9.70 -49.96 8.91
C ALA A 317 -10.70 -49.07 8.15
N ILE A 318 -12.00 -49.18 8.45
CA ILE A 318 -13.04 -48.35 7.85
C ILE A 318 -12.82 -46.87 8.16
N GLN A 319 -12.51 -46.50 9.40
CA GLN A 319 -12.23 -45.09 9.75
C GLN A 319 -10.97 -44.56 9.05
N LYS A 320 -9.95 -45.40 8.87
CA LYS A 320 -8.75 -45.03 8.10
C LYS A 320 -9.10 -44.81 6.63
N GLN A 321 -9.87 -45.71 6.02
CA GLN A 321 -10.35 -45.58 4.65
C GLN A 321 -11.25 -44.35 4.48
N ALA A 322 -12.19 -44.12 5.39
CA ALA A 322 -13.08 -42.97 5.37
C ALA A 322 -12.34 -41.64 5.43
N ARG A 323 -11.31 -41.52 6.30
CA ARG A 323 -10.44 -40.34 6.33
C ARG A 323 -9.68 -40.14 5.02
N SER A 324 -9.19 -41.22 4.42
CA SER A 324 -8.53 -41.17 3.11
C SER A 324 -9.48 -40.72 2.00
N LEU A 325 -10.70 -41.27 1.95
CA LEU A 325 -11.72 -40.91 0.96
C LEU A 325 -12.18 -39.46 1.14
N ALA A 326 -12.50 -39.04 2.37
CA ALA A 326 -12.84 -37.67 2.71
C ALA A 326 -11.77 -36.67 2.24
N GLY A 327 -10.48 -37.03 2.44
CA GLY A 327 -9.35 -36.22 1.97
C GLY A 327 -9.25 -36.04 0.46
N SER A 328 -9.94 -36.87 -0.34
CA SER A 328 -10.00 -36.78 -1.81
C SER A 328 -11.39 -36.40 -2.37
N ALA A 329 -12.40 -36.31 -1.49
CA ALA A 329 -13.78 -36.11 -1.89
C ALA A 329 -14.00 -34.79 -2.64
N GLU A 330 -13.43 -33.69 -2.16
CA GLU A 330 -13.54 -32.37 -2.82
C GLU A 330 -13.01 -32.37 -4.25
N VAL A 331 -11.90 -33.08 -4.50
CA VAL A 331 -11.33 -33.22 -5.85
C VAL A 331 -12.31 -33.98 -6.75
N ARG A 332 -12.89 -35.08 -6.25
CA ARG A 332 -13.87 -35.87 -7.00
C ARG A 332 -15.18 -35.12 -7.24
N MET A 333 -15.64 -34.34 -6.26
CA MET A 333 -16.82 -33.47 -6.42
C MET A 333 -16.57 -32.42 -7.50
N SER A 334 -15.40 -31.78 -7.48
CA SER A 334 -15.01 -30.80 -8.51
C SER A 334 -14.94 -31.46 -9.89
N LEU A 335 -14.36 -32.66 -10.02
CA LEU A 335 -14.32 -33.41 -11.28
C LEU A 335 -15.72 -33.80 -11.78
N ALA A 336 -16.61 -34.26 -10.88
CA ALA A 336 -17.99 -34.59 -11.23
C ALA A 336 -18.79 -33.35 -11.67
N GLU A 337 -18.52 -32.19 -11.06
CA GLU A 337 -19.11 -30.92 -11.45
C GLU A 337 -18.61 -30.47 -12.84
N LEU A 338 -17.32 -30.59 -13.12
CA LEU A 338 -16.76 -30.32 -14.45
C LEU A 338 -17.37 -31.24 -15.52
N ASP A 339 -17.47 -32.54 -15.24
CA ASP A 339 -18.09 -33.53 -16.13
C ASP A 339 -19.57 -33.22 -16.39
N ALA A 340 -20.34 -32.88 -15.35
CA ALA A 340 -21.75 -32.48 -15.47
C ALA A 340 -21.94 -31.22 -16.34
N ARG A 341 -20.93 -30.35 -16.42
CA ARG A 341 -20.90 -29.16 -17.28
C ARG A 341 -20.35 -29.46 -18.69
N GLY A 342 -19.97 -30.70 -18.98
CA GLY A 342 -19.39 -31.14 -20.25
C GLY A 342 -17.95 -30.67 -20.46
N ILE A 343 -17.21 -30.42 -19.38
CA ILE A 343 -15.80 -29.98 -19.42
C ILE A 343 -14.90 -31.21 -19.33
N GLU A 344 -14.04 -31.39 -20.34
CA GLU A 344 -13.00 -32.42 -20.32
C GLU A 344 -11.90 -32.05 -19.31
N ALA A 345 -11.81 -32.81 -18.22
CA ALA A 345 -10.81 -32.61 -17.17
C ALA A 345 -10.14 -33.93 -16.75
N ILE A 346 -8.82 -33.91 -16.61
CA ILE A 346 -8.01 -35.00 -16.07
C ILE A 346 -7.32 -34.48 -14.80
N TYR A 347 -7.39 -35.25 -13.72
CA TYR A 347 -6.63 -34.98 -12.50
C TYR A 347 -5.42 -35.92 -12.39
N LEU A 348 -4.24 -35.34 -12.18
CA LEU A 348 -2.99 -36.06 -11.99
C LEU A 348 -2.40 -35.73 -10.63
N SER A 349 -2.06 -36.79 -9.88
CA SER A 349 -1.44 -36.66 -8.57
C SER A 349 0.06 -36.37 -8.73
N ALA A 350 0.45 -35.11 -8.64
CA ALA A 350 1.83 -34.66 -8.71
C ALA A 350 2.10 -33.55 -7.68
N ASP A 351 3.26 -33.61 -7.02
CA ASP A 351 3.78 -32.45 -6.30
C ASP A 351 4.34 -31.45 -7.31
N VAL A 352 3.72 -30.26 -7.39
CA VAL A 352 4.13 -29.20 -8.31
C VAL A 352 5.58 -28.73 -8.08
N THR A 353 6.16 -29.01 -6.91
CA THR A 353 7.56 -28.68 -6.58
C THR A 353 8.57 -29.73 -7.09
N SER A 354 8.10 -30.86 -7.61
CA SER A 354 8.93 -31.93 -8.15
C SER A 354 8.89 -31.92 -9.67
N LEU A 355 10.00 -31.52 -10.30
CA LEU A 355 10.14 -31.50 -11.75
C LEU A 355 9.82 -32.87 -12.37
N GLU A 356 10.40 -33.93 -11.84
CA GLU A 356 10.17 -35.31 -12.30
C GLU A 356 8.68 -35.70 -12.28
N GLN A 357 7.96 -35.42 -11.18
CA GLN A 357 6.53 -35.76 -11.10
C GLN A 357 5.68 -34.92 -12.04
N VAL A 358 6.04 -33.65 -12.25
CA VAL A 358 5.33 -32.76 -13.18
C VAL A 358 5.61 -33.18 -14.63
N GLU A 359 6.85 -33.52 -14.99
CA GLU A 359 7.19 -34.03 -16.32
C GLU A 359 6.41 -35.32 -16.64
N VAL A 360 6.40 -36.29 -15.73
CA VAL A 360 5.61 -37.53 -15.88
C VAL A 360 4.12 -37.24 -16.06
N ALA A 361 3.57 -36.29 -15.30
CA ALA A 361 2.18 -35.89 -15.45
C ALA A 361 1.91 -35.22 -16.81
N LEU A 362 2.78 -34.30 -17.23
CA LEU A 362 2.63 -33.61 -18.51
C LEU A 362 2.81 -34.53 -19.71
N ASP A 363 3.69 -35.54 -19.64
CA ASP A 363 3.85 -36.53 -20.70
C ASP A 363 2.57 -37.34 -20.91
N GLN A 364 1.88 -37.73 -19.84
CA GLN A 364 0.56 -38.38 -19.95
C GLN A 364 -0.47 -37.47 -20.62
N ILE A 365 -0.44 -36.17 -20.33
CA ILE A 365 -1.30 -35.18 -20.99
C ILE A 365 -0.93 -35.05 -22.47
N ARG A 366 0.36 -35.00 -22.81
CA ARG A 366 0.85 -34.92 -24.19
C ARG A 366 0.46 -36.13 -25.02
N GLU A 367 0.54 -37.32 -24.44
CA GLU A 367 0.08 -38.57 -25.06
C GLU A 367 -1.43 -38.58 -25.29
N THR A 368 -2.21 -37.99 -24.40
CA THR A 368 -3.68 -38.03 -24.44
C THR A 368 -4.29 -36.91 -25.30
N TRP A 369 -3.80 -35.68 -25.16
CA TRP A 369 -4.40 -34.46 -25.71
C TRP A 369 -3.45 -33.61 -26.57
N GLY A 370 -2.15 -33.91 -26.59
CA GLY A 370 -1.15 -33.11 -27.30
C GLY A 370 -0.50 -32.04 -26.43
N SER A 371 0.13 -31.06 -27.06
CA SER A 371 0.93 -30.03 -26.38
C SER A 371 0.12 -29.21 -25.37
N VAL A 372 0.81 -28.67 -24.36
CA VAL A 372 0.19 -27.75 -23.39
C VAL A 372 0.14 -26.35 -24.00
N ASP A 373 -1.01 -25.68 -23.92
CA ASP A 373 -1.20 -24.34 -24.49
C ASP A 373 -1.25 -23.24 -23.41
N GLY A 374 -1.45 -23.60 -22.15
CA GLY A 374 -1.52 -22.62 -21.08
C GLY A 374 -1.26 -23.16 -19.68
N ILE A 375 -0.88 -22.26 -18.79
CA ILE A 375 -0.59 -22.50 -17.38
C ILE A 375 -1.54 -21.66 -16.53
N VAL A 376 -2.23 -22.30 -15.59
CA VAL A 376 -2.89 -21.62 -14.48
C VAL A 376 -2.24 -22.08 -13.18
N HIS A 377 -1.67 -21.14 -12.44
CA HIS A 377 -0.94 -21.44 -11.21
C HIS A 377 -1.68 -20.91 -9.99
N GLY A 378 -2.39 -21.80 -9.30
CA GLY A 378 -3.13 -21.52 -8.07
C GLY A 378 -2.68 -22.34 -6.86
N ALA A 379 -1.56 -23.07 -6.97
CA ALA A 379 -0.99 -23.80 -5.85
C ALA A 379 -0.41 -22.85 -4.79
N GLY A 380 -0.68 -23.14 -3.52
CA GLY A 380 -0.16 -22.35 -2.41
C GLY A 380 -0.63 -22.88 -1.07
N VAL A 381 0.09 -22.50 -0.01
CA VAL A 381 -0.27 -22.80 1.38
C VAL A 381 -0.03 -21.57 2.23
N LEU A 382 -0.77 -21.46 3.34
CA LEU A 382 -0.56 -20.46 4.37
C LEU A 382 0.26 -21.05 5.53
N ARG A 383 1.21 -20.28 6.04
CA ARG A 383 2.03 -20.59 7.23
C ARG A 383 2.23 -19.34 8.07
N ASP A 384 1.10 -18.71 8.36
CA ASP A 384 1.06 -17.39 8.98
C ASP A 384 1.73 -17.41 10.35
N LYS A 385 2.60 -16.42 10.53
CA LYS A 385 3.37 -16.19 11.74
C LYS A 385 3.95 -14.76 11.68
N SER A 386 4.03 -14.09 12.84
CA SER A 386 4.70 -12.79 12.92
C SER A 386 6.14 -12.89 12.44
N ILE A 387 6.71 -11.78 11.97
CA ILE A 387 8.11 -11.73 11.52
C ILE A 387 9.05 -12.21 12.64
N ALA A 388 8.80 -11.78 13.88
CA ALA A 388 9.59 -12.16 15.06
C ALA A 388 9.66 -13.67 15.31
N ASP A 389 8.65 -14.43 14.89
CA ASP A 389 8.55 -15.87 15.12
C ASP A 389 8.71 -16.70 13.83
N MET A 390 8.95 -16.05 12.68
CA MET A 390 9.06 -16.75 11.40
C MET A 390 10.30 -17.67 11.39
N THR A 391 10.18 -18.83 10.73
CA THR A 391 11.28 -19.81 10.61
C THR A 391 11.62 -20.07 9.13
N PRO A 392 12.89 -20.38 8.81
CA PRO A 392 13.28 -20.69 7.43
C PRO A 392 12.47 -21.84 6.80
N ASP A 393 12.14 -22.88 7.57
CA ASP A 393 11.31 -24.01 7.11
C ASP A 393 9.91 -23.55 6.70
N ARG A 394 9.29 -22.65 7.48
CA ARG A 394 7.98 -22.09 7.14
C ARG A 394 8.03 -21.22 5.89
N VAL A 395 9.12 -20.46 5.70
CA VAL A 395 9.35 -19.71 4.47
C VAL A 395 9.43 -20.68 3.29
N ALA A 396 10.21 -21.76 3.41
CA ALA A 396 10.35 -22.77 2.36
C ALA A 396 9.01 -23.49 2.06
N GLU A 397 8.21 -23.80 3.07
CA GLU A 397 6.88 -24.40 2.89
C GLU A 397 5.92 -23.49 2.10
N VAL A 398 6.03 -22.17 2.24
CA VAL A 398 5.21 -21.20 1.48
C VAL A 398 5.76 -20.96 0.07
N PHE A 399 7.08 -20.77 -0.04
CA PHE A 399 7.76 -20.54 -1.32
C PHE A 399 7.70 -21.75 -2.25
N GLY A 400 7.79 -22.97 -1.70
CA GLY A 400 7.81 -24.21 -2.45
C GLY A 400 6.67 -24.30 -3.48
N PRO A 401 5.39 -24.43 -3.06
CA PRO A 401 4.29 -24.61 -4.00
C PRO A 401 3.99 -23.38 -4.87
N LYS A 402 4.41 -22.17 -4.46
CA LYS A 402 4.20 -20.93 -5.22
C LYS A 402 5.36 -20.65 -6.18
N VAL A 403 6.49 -20.23 -5.64
CA VAL A 403 7.67 -19.83 -6.42
C VAL A 403 8.31 -21.06 -7.07
N GLY A 404 8.58 -22.10 -6.28
CA GLY A 404 9.16 -23.34 -6.80
C GLY A 404 8.22 -24.08 -7.76
N GLY A 405 6.92 -24.10 -7.45
CA GLY A 405 5.89 -24.70 -8.30
C GLY A 405 5.76 -24.02 -9.67
N LEU A 406 5.75 -22.68 -9.70
CA LEU A 406 5.77 -21.94 -10.96
C LEU A 406 7.05 -22.23 -11.75
N ALA A 407 8.20 -22.23 -11.10
CA ALA A 407 9.48 -22.53 -11.75
C ALA A 407 9.48 -23.89 -12.44
N VAL A 408 9.01 -24.92 -11.74
CA VAL A 408 8.88 -26.28 -12.28
C VAL A 408 7.93 -26.31 -13.47
N LEU A 409 6.78 -25.64 -13.39
CA LEU A 409 5.83 -25.59 -14.51
C LEU A 409 6.42 -24.89 -15.73
N LEU A 410 7.12 -23.77 -15.55
CA LEU A 410 7.77 -23.04 -16.65
C LEU A 410 8.87 -23.86 -17.31
N GLU A 411 9.67 -24.60 -16.53
CA GLU A 411 10.71 -25.48 -17.04
C GLU A 411 10.11 -26.69 -17.77
N ALA A 412 9.16 -27.38 -17.15
CA ALA A 412 8.54 -28.58 -17.72
C ALA A 412 7.71 -28.30 -18.99
N THR A 413 7.33 -27.03 -19.23
CA THR A 413 6.58 -26.57 -20.42
C THR A 413 7.40 -25.67 -21.35
N LYS A 414 8.73 -25.60 -21.19
CA LYS A 414 9.58 -24.69 -21.97
C LYS A 414 9.52 -24.94 -23.50
N ASP A 415 9.26 -26.18 -23.89
CA ASP A 415 9.16 -26.62 -25.29
C ASP A 415 7.71 -26.67 -25.80
N ASP A 416 6.72 -26.39 -24.93
CA ASP A 416 5.32 -26.30 -25.29
C ASP A 416 4.97 -24.90 -25.87
N PRO A 417 3.95 -24.79 -26.75
CA PRO A 417 3.52 -23.54 -27.36
C PRO A 417 2.63 -22.71 -26.42
N ILE A 418 3.12 -22.40 -25.22
CA ILE A 418 2.35 -21.68 -24.18
C ILE A 418 1.91 -20.30 -24.68
N GLN A 419 0.59 -20.12 -24.73
CA GLN A 419 -0.15 -18.92 -25.14
C GLN A 419 -0.86 -18.22 -23.97
N LEU A 420 -0.94 -18.86 -22.80
CA LEU A 420 -1.56 -18.30 -21.60
C LEU A 420 -0.77 -18.66 -20.33
N ILE A 421 -0.53 -17.67 -19.47
CA ILE A 421 -0.05 -17.86 -18.10
C ILE A 421 -0.90 -16.99 -17.18
N ALA A 422 -1.64 -17.61 -16.27
CA ALA A 422 -2.45 -16.93 -15.26
C ALA A 422 -2.00 -17.37 -13.85
N LEU A 423 -1.53 -16.41 -13.05
CA LEU A 423 -1.02 -16.66 -11.70
C LEU A 423 -2.00 -16.12 -10.65
N PHE A 424 -2.28 -16.93 -9.63
CA PHE A 424 -3.06 -16.52 -8.47
C PHE A 424 -2.12 -16.02 -7.38
N SER A 425 -1.89 -14.71 -7.42
CA SER A 425 -1.18 -13.94 -6.40
C SER A 425 -2.16 -13.50 -5.29
N SER A 426 -1.77 -12.53 -4.46
CA SER A 426 -2.61 -12.01 -3.39
C SER A 426 -2.36 -10.53 -3.13
N ILE A 427 -3.39 -9.80 -2.68
CA ILE A 427 -3.27 -8.42 -2.19
C ILE A 427 -2.18 -8.28 -1.12
N ALA A 428 -1.85 -9.33 -0.36
CA ALA A 428 -0.78 -9.32 0.63
C ALA A 428 0.59 -8.93 0.02
N ALA A 429 0.82 -9.24 -1.27
CA ALA A 429 2.02 -8.83 -1.99
C ALA A 429 2.12 -7.31 -2.17
N ARG A 430 0.98 -6.63 -2.37
CA ARG A 430 0.90 -5.19 -2.62
C ARG A 430 0.63 -4.35 -1.39
N ALA A 431 -0.14 -4.86 -0.43
CA ALA A 431 -0.52 -4.12 0.78
C ALA A 431 0.26 -4.55 2.03
N GLY A 432 0.97 -5.68 1.98
CA GLY A 432 1.43 -6.39 3.18
C GLY A 432 0.25 -6.97 3.97
N ASN A 433 0.50 -7.95 4.82
CA ASN A 433 -0.49 -8.39 5.82
C ASN A 433 0.22 -8.91 7.06
N ALA A 434 -0.24 -8.49 8.24
CA ALA A 434 0.38 -8.88 9.50
C ALA A 434 0.36 -10.41 9.65
N GLY A 435 1.50 -11.00 9.99
CA GLY A 435 1.65 -12.45 10.10
C GLY A 435 1.87 -13.18 8.76
N GLN A 436 1.96 -12.50 7.63
CA GLN A 436 2.03 -13.13 6.30
C GLN A 436 3.31 -12.80 5.52
N VAL A 437 4.43 -12.54 6.19
CA VAL A 437 5.67 -12.04 5.56
C VAL A 437 6.17 -12.94 4.42
N ALA A 438 6.22 -14.26 4.63
CA ALA A 438 6.63 -15.22 3.61
C ALA A 438 5.64 -15.31 2.44
N TYR A 439 4.34 -15.18 2.75
CA TYR A 439 3.27 -15.25 1.75
C TYR A 439 3.24 -13.98 0.89
N ALA A 440 3.36 -12.80 1.50
CA ALA A 440 3.50 -11.53 0.79
C ALA A 440 4.71 -11.54 -0.14
N ALA A 441 5.88 -11.98 0.35
CA ALA A 441 7.09 -12.09 -0.44
C ALA A 441 6.95 -13.07 -1.62
N ALA A 442 6.43 -14.28 -1.37
CA ALA A 442 6.25 -15.30 -2.42
C ALA A 442 5.30 -14.84 -3.52
N ASN A 443 4.20 -14.17 -3.17
CA ASN A 443 3.25 -13.65 -4.15
C ASN A 443 3.81 -12.45 -4.94
N GLU A 444 4.62 -11.60 -4.31
CA GLU A 444 5.29 -10.51 -5.01
C GLU A 444 6.33 -11.04 -6.01
N VAL A 445 7.03 -12.15 -5.70
CA VAL A 445 7.86 -12.87 -6.69
C VAL A 445 7.04 -13.32 -7.90
N LEU A 446 5.85 -13.91 -7.69
CA LEU A 446 4.97 -14.30 -8.80
C LEU A 446 4.61 -13.12 -9.70
N ASN A 447 4.32 -11.96 -9.10
CA ASN A 447 4.01 -10.74 -9.85
C ASN A 447 5.17 -10.34 -10.77
N LYS A 448 6.41 -10.37 -10.27
CA LYS A 448 7.57 -9.93 -11.05
C LYS A 448 7.97 -10.94 -12.11
N VAL A 449 7.89 -12.23 -11.80
CA VAL A 449 8.11 -13.31 -12.78
C VAL A 449 7.06 -13.26 -13.88
N ALA A 450 5.80 -12.95 -13.56
CA ALA A 450 4.76 -12.75 -14.58
C ALA A 450 5.13 -11.60 -15.53
N ALA A 451 5.59 -10.46 -15.00
CA ALA A 451 6.01 -9.33 -15.85
C ALA A 451 7.17 -9.72 -16.77
N SER A 452 8.18 -10.42 -16.24
CA SER A 452 9.32 -10.95 -17.01
C SER A 452 8.88 -11.94 -18.09
N GLU A 453 7.98 -12.88 -17.77
CA GLU A 453 7.42 -13.83 -18.74
C GLU A 453 6.60 -13.13 -19.84
N ALA A 454 5.85 -12.09 -19.49
CA ALA A 454 5.11 -11.28 -20.46
C ALA A 454 6.05 -10.60 -21.45
N ALA A 455 7.10 -9.94 -20.94
CA ALA A 455 8.11 -9.29 -21.77
C ALA A 455 8.86 -10.29 -22.67
N ARG A 456 9.25 -11.44 -22.12
CA ARG A 456 9.98 -12.50 -22.84
C ARG A 456 9.15 -13.14 -23.97
N ARG A 457 7.86 -13.35 -23.74
CA ARG A 457 6.99 -14.05 -24.71
C ARG A 457 6.32 -13.11 -25.70
N GLY A 458 6.17 -11.82 -25.33
CA GLY A 458 5.48 -10.80 -26.10
C GLY A 458 4.01 -11.16 -26.35
N ASP A 459 3.44 -10.64 -27.42
CA ASP A 459 2.01 -10.81 -27.76
C ASP A 459 1.59 -12.26 -28.03
N ARG A 460 2.54 -13.18 -28.16
CA ARG A 460 2.28 -14.61 -28.36
C ARG A 460 1.71 -15.30 -27.12
N CYS A 461 1.95 -14.75 -25.93
CA CYS A 461 1.47 -15.33 -24.69
C CYS A 461 0.81 -14.27 -23.81
N ARG A 462 -0.44 -14.51 -23.45
CA ARG A 462 -1.16 -13.71 -22.47
C ARG A 462 -0.67 -14.06 -21.08
N VAL A 463 -0.04 -13.10 -20.39
CA VAL A 463 0.39 -13.29 -19.00
C VAL A 463 -0.37 -12.36 -18.06
N ARG A 464 -0.89 -12.91 -16.96
CA ARG A 464 -1.61 -12.18 -15.91
C ARG A 464 -1.25 -12.71 -14.51
N SER A 465 -1.06 -11.81 -13.56
CA SER A 465 -0.94 -12.13 -12.13
C SER A 465 -2.02 -11.41 -11.33
N TYR A 466 -2.91 -12.17 -10.69
CA TYR A 466 -4.05 -11.65 -9.96
C TYR A 466 -3.76 -11.60 -8.47
N ASN A 467 -3.57 -10.39 -7.95
CA ASN A 467 -3.44 -10.05 -6.54
C ASN A 467 -4.85 -9.97 -5.95
N TRP A 468 -5.39 -11.14 -5.67
CA TRP A 468 -6.75 -11.25 -5.13
C TRP A 468 -6.84 -10.72 -3.70
N GLY A 469 -7.89 -9.92 -3.46
CA GLY A 469 -8.43 -9.67 -2.14
C GLY A 469 -9.00 -10.94 -1.50
N PRO A 470 -9.48 -10.88 -0.25
CA PRO A 470 -10.05 -12.03 0.41
C PRO A 470 -11.33 -12.47 -0.29
N TRP A 471 -11.49 -13.78 -0.49
CA TRP A 471 -12.69 -14.37 -1.11
C TRP A 471 -13.64 -14.87 -0.02
N ALA A 472 -14.95 -14.86 -0.30
CA ALA A 472 -15.97 -15.51 0.52
C ALA A 472 -15.95 -17.06 0.30
N GLY A 473 -14.77 -17.66 0.42
CA GLY A 473 -14.51 -19.07 0.16
C GLY A 473 -13.03 -19.39 -0.03
N GLY A 474 -12.70 -20.67 -0.23
CA GLY A 474 -11.32 -21.12 -0.42
C GLY A 474 -10.53 -21.18 0.88
N MET A 475 -9.51 -20.32 1.04
CA MET A 475 -8.63 -20.29 2.23
C MET A 475 -9.21 -19.44 3.39
N VAL A 476 -10.33 -18.74 3.17
CA VAL A 476 -10.98 -17.89 4.17
C VAL A 476 -12.13 -18.67 4.82
N ASP A 477 -12.01 -18.92 6.12
CA ASP A 477 -13.08 -19.47 6.94
C ASP A 477 -14.00 -18.37 7.49
N GLU A 478 -15.09 -18.76 8.16
CA GLU A 478 -16.08 -17.83 8.69
C GLU A 478 -15.51 -16.88 9.76
N ALA A 479 -14.52 -17.32 10.55
CA ALA A 479 -13.89 -16.49 11.57
C ALA A 479 -12.96 -15.43 10.95
N LEU A 480 -12.24 -15.80 9.89
CA LEU A 480 -11.37 -14.91 9.13
C LEU A 480 -12.17 -13.93 8.26
N ALA A 481 -13.30 -14.38 7.68
CA ALA A 481 -14.27 -13.52 7.01
C ALA A 481 -14.74 -12.38 7.91
N ALA A 482 -15.20 -12.70 9.13
CA ALA A 482 -15.64 -11.70 10.09
C ALA A 482 -14.50 -10.76 10.56
N HIS A 483 -13.24 -11.20 10.50
CA HIS A 483 -12.09 -10.33 10.79
C HIS A 483 -11.88 -9.28 9.70
N PHE A 484 -11.95 -9.67 8.42
CA PHE A 484 -11.84 -8.74 7.30
C PHE A 484 -12.98 -7.71 7.29
N GLU A 485 -14.21 -8.15 7.55
CA GLU A 485 -15.36 -7.25 7.65
C GLU A 485 -15.19 -6.19 8.76
N ARG A 486 -14.64 -6.58 9.92
CA ARG A 486 -14.32 -5.62 11.01
C ARG A 486 -13.23 -4.62 10.63
N GLN A 487 -12.38 -4.95 9.65
CA GLN A 487 -11.34 -4.06 9.12
C GLN A 487 -11.83 -3.24 7.91
N GLY A 488 -13.12 -3.32 7.55
CA GLY A 488 -13.68 -2.63 6.39
C GLY A 488 -13.22 -3.22 5.05
N ILE A 489 -12.72 -4.47 5.04
CA ILE A 489 -12.28 -5.16 3.83
C ILE A 489 -13.41 -6.11 3.41
N ALA A 490 -14.04 -5.86 2.24
CA ALA A 490 -15.07 -6.74 1.73
C ALA A 490 -14.49 -8.03 1.13
N LEU A 491 -15.31 -9.08 1.16
CA LEU A 491 -14.99 -10.37 0.59
C LEU A 491 -15.52 -10.48 -0.85
N LEU A 492 -14.67 -10.96 -1.75
CA LEU A 492 -15.04 -11.27 -3.13
C LEU A 492 -15.96 -12.50 -3.18
N GLY A 493 -17.15 -12.36 -3.78
CA GLY A 493 -18.00 -13.51 -4.07
C GLY A 493 -17.31 -14.48 -5.03
N VAL A 494 -17.41 -15.80 -4.77
CA VAL A 494 -16.69 -16.82 -5.57
C VAL A 494 -17.10 -16.81 -7.04
N ASP A 495 -18.40 -16.72 -7.33
CA ASP A 495 -18.87 -16.69 -8.71
C ASP A 495 -18.45 -15.40 -9.43
N ALA A 496 -18.58 -14.25 -8.76
CA ALA A 496 -18.21 -12.94 -9.29
C ALA A 496 -16.70 -12.86 -9.59
N GLY A 497 -15.85 -13.30 -8.66
CA GLY A 497 -14.40 -13.31 -8.86
C GLY A 497 -13.97 -14.25 -9.99
N ALA A 498 -14.58 -15.44 -10.08
CA ALA A 498 -14.32 -16.37 -11.18
C ALA A 498 -14.79 -15.81 -12.53
N GLN A 499 -15.92 -15.09 -12.54
CA GLN A 499 -16.42 -14.41 -13.74
C GLN A 499 -15.44 -13.32 -14.19
N PHE A 500 -15.03 -12.46 -13.26
CA PHE A 500 -14.04 -11.40 -13.50
C PHE A 500 -12.73 -11.95 -14.07
N PHE A 501 -12.20 -13.05 -13.50
CA PHE A 501 -10.99 -13.71 -14.00
C PHE A 501 -11.08 -14.03 -15.50
N VAL A 502 -12.19 -14.61 -15.94
CA VAL A 502 -12.37 -15.04 -17.32
C VAL A 502 -12.72 -13.89 -18.28
N GLU A 503 -13.37 -12.85 -17.77
CA GLU A 503 -13.63 -11.62 -18.53
C GLU A 503 -12.34 -10.84 -18.77
N GLU A 504 -11.56 -10.57 -17.72
CA GLU A 504 -10.31 -9.82 -17.82
C GLU A 504 -9.27 -10.55 -18.68
N LEU A 505 -9.17 -11.88 -18.58
CA LEU A 505 -8.31 -12.67 -19.47
C LEU A 505 -8.63 -12.49 -20.95
N GLY A 506 -9.88 -12.14 -21.28
CA GLY A 506 -10.34 -11.89 -22.64
C GLY A 506 -10.07 -10.47 -23.16
N LEU A 507 -9.59 -9.54 -22.33
CA LEU A 507 -9.34 -8.14 -22.70
C LEU A 507 -7.88 -7.93 -23.11
N THR A 508 -7.60 -7.00 -24.03
CA THR A 508 -6.22 -6.66 -24.48
C THR A 508 -5.53 -5.59 -23.64
N GLY A 509 -6.13 -5.18 -22.52
CA GLY A 509 -5.62 -4.11 -21.67
C GLY A 509 -4.16 -4.28 -21.20
N ALA A 510 -3.49 -3.14 -21.06
CA ALA A 510 -2.11 -3.05 -20.57
C ALA A 510 -1.96 -3.51 -19.11
N GLY A 511 -0.72 -3.84 -18.73
CA GLY A 511 -0.36 -4.30 -17.39
C GLY A 511 -0.50 -5.81 -17.22
N VAL A 512 0.43 -6.42 -16.50
CA VAL A 512 0.45 -7.86 -16.22
C VAL A 512 -0.13 -8.16 -14.83
N GLU A 513 0.19 -7.31 -13.86
CA GLU A 513 -0.29 -7.41 -12.50
C GLU A 513 -1.71 -6.79 -12.38
N ARG A 514 -2.59 -7.46 -11.64
CA ARG A 514 -3.97 -7.03 -11.35
C ARG A 514 -4.18 -7.05 -9.86
N VAL A 515 -4.56 -5.94 -9.25
CA VAL A 515 -5.02 -5.90 -7.87
C VAL A 515 -6.54 -5.94 -7.88
N VAL A 516 -7.15 -6.99 -7.34
CA VAL A 516 -8.59 -7.25 -7.50
C VAL A 516 -9.27 -7.29 -6.14
N LEU A 517 -10.21 -6.39 -5.89
CA LEU A 517 -10.90 -6.21 -4.62
C LEU A 517 -12.42 -6.14 -4.82
N ALA A 518 -13.19 -6.51 -3.80
CA ALA A 518 -14.63 -6.26 -3.79
C ALA A 518 -14.89 -4.75 -3.59
N ALA A 519 -15.86 -4.16 -4.28
CA ALA A 519 -16.16 -2.73 -4.17
C ALA A 519 -17.12 -2.43 -2.99
N PRO A 520 -17.03 -1.25 -2.36
CA PRO A 520 -15.97 -0.26 -2.43
C PRO A 520 -14.93 -0.57 -1.33
N SER A 521 -14.04 -1.55 -1.55
CA SER A 521 -12.99 -1.85 -0.56
C SER A 521 -11.69 -1.19 -0.94
N PHE A 522 -11.22 -0.31 -0.07
CA PHE A 522 -9.80 -0.03 0.08
C PHE A 522 -9.38 -0.44 1.48
N PRO A 523 -8.15 -0.95 1.69
CA PRO A 523 -7.71 -1.34 3.02
C PRO A 523 -7.75 -0.14 3.97
N ALA A 524 -8.68 -0.15 4.92
CA ALA A 524 -8.74 0.81 6.00
C ALA A 524 -7.72 0.40 7.06
N THR A 525 -6.48 0.86 6.92
CA THR A 525 -5.48 0.66 7.97
C THR A 525 -4.97 1.97 8.48
N ARG A 526 -5.07 2.17 9.80
CA ARG A 526 -4.37 3.24 10.47
C ARG A 526 -2.87 3.04 10.29
N GLN A 527 -2.18 4.07 9.81
CA GLN A 527 -0.72 4.10 9.72
C GLN A 527 -0.22 5.20 10.65
N SER A 528 0.96 5.01 11.22
CA SER A 528 1.65 6.06 11.96
C SER A 528 3.07 6.12 11.43
N PHE A 529 3.50 7.31 11.05
CA PHE A 529 4.82 7.58 10.51
C PHE A 529 5.56 8.47 11.48
N THR A 530 6.83 8.17 11.73
CA THR A 530 7.71 9.10 12.43
C THR A 530 8.65 9.73 11.40
N LEU A 531 8.73 11.06 11.39
CA LEU A 531 9.51 11.85 10.44
C LEU A 531 10.62 12.58 11.19
N GLY A 532 11.83 12.58 10.62
CA GLY A 532 12.93 13.40 11.11
C GLY A 532 13.11 14.66 10.26
N ASP A 533 13.52 15.76 10.91
CA ASP A 533 13.93 16.98 10.22
C ASP A 533 15.14 16.69 9.31
N GLY A 534 14.96 16.86 8.00
CA GLY A 534 15.92 16.44 6.98
C GLY A 534 17.29 17.14 7.01
N GLU A 535 17.46 18.21 7.79
CA GLU A 535 18.74 18.89 8.02
C GLU A 535 18.75 19.55 9.41
N GLY A 536 19.85 19.37 10.16
CA GLY A 536 20.01 19.75 11.58
C GLY A 536 20.03 21.24 11.92
N ASP A 537 19.46 22.11 11.08
CA ASP A 537 19.47 23.58 11.26
C ASP A 537 18.06 24.23 11.24
N LYS A 538 16.98 23.46 11.04
CA LYS A 538 15.62 23.99 11.19
C LYS A 538 15.26 24.14 12.67
N LYS A 539 14.76 25.32 13.08
CA LYS A 539 14.30 25.59 14.45
C LYS A 539 12.93 24.99 14.77
N GLY A 540 12.21 24.46 13.79
CA GLY A 540 10.91 23.80 13.93
C GLY A 540 10.18 23.58 12.60
N ILE A 541 9.05 22.88 12.65
CA ILE A 541 8.12 22.65 11.52
C ILE A 541 6.91 23.58 11.67
N GLY A 542 6.69 24.46 10.69
CA GLY A 542 5.58 25.40 10.66
C GLY A 542 4.34 24.88 9.94
N SER A 543 3.22 25.60 10.03
CA SER A 543 1.95 25.20 9.40
C SER A 543 2.04 25.03 7.88
N SER A 544 2.89 25.81 7.19
CA SER A 544 3.17 25.65 5.75
C SER A 544 3.84 24.32 5.43
N ASP A 545 4.78 23.89 6.27
CA ASP A 545 5.49 22.62 6.14
C ASP A 545 4.51 21.45 6.37
N VAL A 546 3.67 21.56 7.40
CA VAL A 546 2.64 20.55 7.71
C VAL A 546 1.59 20.44 6.61
N ALA A 547 1.10 21.56 6.08
CA ALA A 547 0.15 21.56 4.97
C ALA A 547 0.75 20.91 3.70
N GLY A 548 2.01 21.23 3.38
CA GLY A 548 2.73 20.60 2.28
C GLY A 548 2.98 19.11 2.50
N LEU A 549 3.29 18.68 3.73
CA LEU A 549 3.42 17.27 4.09
C LEU A 549 2.09 16.53 4.03
N ALA A 550 1.00 17.13 4.51
CA ALA A 550 -0.34 16.56 4.45
C ALA A 550 -0.79 16.28 3.01
N LEU A 551 -0.56 17.23 2.10
CA LEU A 551 -0.82 17.04 0.67
C LEU A 551 0.03 15.90 0.07
N ARG A 552 1.32 15.81 0.43
CA ARG A 552 2.21 14.72 -0.04
C ARG A 552 1.76 13.36 0.47
N LEU A 553 1.43 13.27 1.75
CA LEU A 553 0.85 12.07 2.34
C LEU A 553 -0.45 11.71 1.62
N GLY A 554 -1.29 12.69 1.32
CA GLY A 554 -2.49 12.47 0.51
C GLY A 554 -2.20 11.91 -0.88
N GLU A 555 -1.28 12.50 -1.64
CA GLU A 555 -0.89 11.97 -2.96
C GLU A 555 -0.28 10.56 -2.88
N ALA A 556 0.47 10.26 -1.82
CA ALA A 556 1.00 8.91 -1.58
C ALA A 556 -0.08 7.89 -1.16
N LEU A 557 -1.12 8.34 -0.48
CA LEU A 557 -2.28 7.55 -0.04
C LEU A 557 -3.41 7.50 -1.07
N ARG A 558 -3.17 8.08 -2.25
CA ARG A 558 -4.18 8.27 -3.28
C ARG A 558 -4.78 6.93 -3.72
N PRO A 559 -6.11 6.78 -3.69
CA PRO A 559 -6.76 5.51 -4.02
C PRO A 559 -6.67 5.17 -5.51
N VAL A 560 -6.68 6.18 -6.40
CA VAL A 560 -6.67 6.03 -7.86
C VAL A 560 -5.94 7.20 -8.52
N GLY A 561 -5.11 6.90 -9.52
CA GLY A 561 -4.22 7.85 -10.20
C GLY A 561 -4.83 9.08 -10.88
N THR A 562 -6.15 9.13 -11.11
CA THR A 562 -6.83 10.31 -11.70
C THR A 562 -7.32 11.32 -10.68
N MET A 563 -7.56 10.89 -9.43
CA MET A 563 -8.05 11.79 -8.40
C MET A 563 -6.89 12.65 -7.84
N ARG A 564 -7.21 13.84 -7.32
CA ARG A 564 -6.24 14.72 -6.67
C ARG A 564 -6.54 14.87 -5.19
N ALA A 565 -5.50 14.84 -4.36
CA ALA A 565 -5.62 15.14 -2.96
C ALA A 565 -5.92 16.63 -2.75
N TYR A 566 -6.84 16.93 -1.84
CA TYR A 566 -7.02 18.26 -1.28
C TYR A 566 -7.19 18.14 0.23
N LEU A 567 -6.84 19.20 0.95
CA LEU A 567 -7.02 19.25 2.40
C LEU A 567 -8.36 19.88 2.73
N GLU A 568 -9.02 19.32 3.73
CA GLU A 568 -10.24 19.79 4.35
C GLU A 568 -10.01 19.83 5.87
N ASP A 569 -10.66 20.76 6.56
CA ASP A 569 -10.61 20.89 8.02
C ASP A 569 -9.17 20.90 8.59
N PHE A 570 -8.28 21.73 8.03
CA PHE A 570 -6.92 21.90 8.55
C PHE A 570 -6.95 22.73 9.84
N VAL A 571 -6.86 22.06 10.98
CA VAL A 571 -6.95 22.63 12.32
C VAL A 571 -5.55 22.77 12.92
N ILE A 572 -5.28 23.94 13.52
CA ILE A 572 -4.08 24.19 14.33
C ILE A 572 -4.50 24.16 15.80
N THR A 573 -4.03 23.15 16.53
CA THR A 573 -4.42 22.91 17.93
C THR A 573 -3.68 23.84 18.89
N LEU A 574 -2.47 24.28 18.52
CA LEU A 574 -1.63 25.20 19.31
C LEU A 574 -1.23 26.42 18.47
N PRO A 575 -2.13 27.40 18.26
CA PRO A 575 -1.86 28.57 17.42
C PRO A 575 -0.61 29.33 17.84
N GLY A 576 0.29 29.57 16.88
CA GLY A 576 1.54 30.32 17.10
C GLY A 576 2.67 29.54 17.77
N GLN A 577 2.49 28.22 18.01
CA GLN A 577 3.58 27.33 18.40
C GLN A 577 3.99 26.48 17.18
N GLU A 578 5.27 26.54 16.82
CA GLU A 578 5.86 25.61 15.84
C GLU A 578 6.17 24.28 16.53
N MET A 579 6.12 23.19 15.76
CA MET A 579 6.60 21.90 16.26
C MET A 579 8.12 22.00 16.39
N ALA A 580 8.66 21.84 17.60
CA ALA A 580 10.08 21.95 17.86
C ALA A 580 10.87 20.88 17.10
N ALA A 581 12.10 21.17 16.66
CA ALA A 581 12.89 20.22 15.89
C ALA A 581 13.01 18.83 16.56
N GLY A 582 12.83 17.75 15.80
CA GLY A 582 12.79 16.40 16.36
C GLY A 582 12.11 15.33 15.50
N ALA A 583 11.63 14.27 16.17
CA ALA A 583 11.03 13.09 15.57
C ALA A 583 9.50 13.14 15.69
N HIS A 584 8.84 13.66 14.67
CA HIS A 584 7.41 13.93 14.69
C HIS A 584 6.60 12.74 14.23
N SER A 585 5.46 12.47 14.88
CA SER A 585 4.55 11.42 14.41
C SER A 585 3.38 11.98 13.63
N VAL A 586 3.01 11.28 12.56
CA VAL A 586 1.81 11.56 11.77
C VAL A 586 0.94 10.31 11.79
N ASP A 587 -0.17 10.38 12.49
CA ASP A 587 -1.20 9.35 12.44
C ASP A 587 -2.07 9.58 11.20
N VAL A 588 -2.19 8.55 10.38
CA VAL A 588 -3.07 8.48 9.22
C VAL A 588 -4.20 7.54 9.55
N GLU A 589 -5.40 8.07 9.74
CA GLU A 589 -6.60 7.33 10.07
C GLU A 589 -7.54 7.30 8.85
N PRO A 590 -7.90 6.12 8.31
CA PRO A 590 -8.84 6.04 7.20
C PRO A 590 -10.24 6.47 7.65
N ILE A 591 -10.93 7.23 6.80
CA ILE A 591 -12.33 7.59 6.95
C ILE A 591 -13.13 6.73 5.98
N VAL A 592 -14.05 5.92 6.51
CA VAL A 592 -14.94 5.09 5.70
C VAL A 592 -15.93 6.00 4.97
N ALA A 593 -15.74 6.13 3.66
CA ALA A 593 -16.55 6.93 2.76
C ALA A 593 -16.53 6.29 1.36
N ALA A 594 -17.45 6.72 0.47
CA ALA A 594 -17.52 6.23 -0.90
C ALA A 594 -16.22 6.44 -1.69
N ILE A 595 -15.50 7.52 -1.38
CA ILE A 595 -14.12 7.77 -1.82
C ILE A 595 -13.24 7.68 -0.58
N PRO A 596 -12.18 6.85 -0.57
CA PRO A 596 -11.25 6.76 0.56
C PRO A 596 -10.77 8.14 0.96
N SER A 597 -10.89 8.51 2.22
CA SER A 597 -10.39 9.78 2.75
C SER A 597 -9.55 9.47 3.99
N TYR A 598 -8.65 10.37 4.38
CA TYR A 598 -7.73 10.11 5.48
C TYR A 598 -7.69 11.29 6.42
N ARG A 599 -7.86 11.05 7.71
CA ARG A 599 -7.56 12.03 8.76
C ARG A 599 -6.09 11.92 9.10
N LEU A 600 -5.37 13.02 8.99
CA LEU A 600 -3.97 13.15 9.37
C LEU A 600 -3.89 13.91 10.69
N VAL A 601 -3.20 13.35 11.68
CA VAL A 601 -2.97 13.98 12.98
C VAL A 601 -1.47 14.09 13.21
N PHE A 602 -0.96 15.31 13.26
CA PHE A 602 0.46 15.63 13.43
C PHE A 602 0.77 15.88 14.90
N ARG A 603 1.76 15.16 15.42
CA ARG A 603 2.16 15.21 16.82
C ARG A 603 3.65 15.47 16.98
N ASP A 604 4.00 16.16 18.05
CA ASP A 604 5.38 16.24 18.49
C ASP A 604 5.85 14.97 19.22
N ASN A 605 7.11 14.97 19.66
CA ASN A 605 7.75 13.84 20.35
C ASN A 605 7.03 13.44 21.65
N ASP A 606 6.34 14.40 22.29
CA ASP A 606 5.62 14.17 23.55
C ASP A 606 4.17 13.67 23.30
N GLY A 607 3.79 13.50 22.04
CA GLY A 607 2.46 13.05 21.61
C GLY A 607 1.42 14.17 21.54
N THR A 608 1.82 15.42 21.76
CA THR A 608 0.95 16.59 21.69
C THR A 608 0.51 16.81 20.24
N VAL A 609 -0.79 16.96 20.01
CA VAL A 609 -1.32 17.27 18.68
C VAL A 609 -1.09 18.74 18.38
N HIS A 610 -0.42 19.03 17.26
CA HIS A 610 -0.23 20.40 16.76
C HIS A 610 -1.18 20.71 15.62
N HIS A 611 -1.36 19.76 14.71
CA HIS A 611 -2.21 19.93 13.54
C HIS A 611 -3.06 18.69 13.28
N GLU A 612 -4.22 18.92 12.70
CA GLU A 612 -5.11 17.89 12.23
C GLU A 612 -5.70 18.32 10.89
N THR A 613 -5.87 17.40 9.93
CA THR A 613 -6.54 17.70 8.67
C THR A 613 -7.13 16.45 8.05
N ILE A 614 -8.11 16.62 7.18
CA ILE A 614 -8.66 15.56 6.37
C ILE A 614 -8.13 15.70 4.95
N VAL A 615 -7.46 14.66 4.46
CA VAL A 615 -7.19 14.48 3.04
C VAL A 615 -8.42 13.88 2.37
N ARG A 616 -8.88 14.55 1.32
CA ARG A 616 -9.96 14.11 0.44
C ARG A 616 -9.46 14.01 -1.00
N TYR A 617 -10.23 13.33 -1.84
CA TYR A 617 -9.90 13.16 -3.25
C TYR A 617 -11.04 13.57 -4.16
N SER A 618 -10.71 14.21 -5.28
CA SER A 618 -11.67 14.60 -6.31
C SER A 618 -10.99 14.62 -7.69
N GLU A 619 -11.72 14.27 -8.75
CA GLU A 619 -11.26 14.45 -10.13
C GLU A 619 -11.34 15.91 -10.59
N ASN A 620 -12.35 16.65 -10.11
CA ASN A 620 -12.66 18.02 -10.53
C ASN A 620 -12.26 19.08 -9.48
N GLY A 621 -11.53 18.69 -8.43
CA GLY A 621 -11.26 19.55 -7.28
C GLY A 621 -12.51 19.82 -6.43
N ALA A 622 -12.48 20.90 -5.63
CA ALA A 622 -13.54 21.25 -4.68
C ALA A 622 -14.66 22.15 -5.25
N GLY A 623 -14.79 22.25 -6.57
CA GLY A 623 -15.78 23.11 -7.25
C GLY A 623 -15.18 24.41 -7.81
N SER A 624 -16.02 25.43 -8.05
CA SER A 624 -15.58 26.71 -8.67
C SER A 624 -14.71 27.55 -7.71
N PRO A 625 -13.63 28.20 -8.18
CA PRO A 625 -12.71 28.98 -7.34
C PRO A 625 -13.40 30.06 -6.48
N PRO A 626 -12.86 30.41 -5.30
CA PRO A 626 -13.47 31.44 -4.47
C PRO A 626 -13.45 32.79 -5.20
N GLN A 627 -14.50 33.59 -4.99
CA GLN A 627 -14.57 34.92 -5.57
C GLN A 627 -13.64 35.86 -4.79
N VAL A 628 -12.58 36.32 -5.46
CA VAL A 628 -11.62 37.29 -4.94
C VAL A 628 -11.77 38.65 -5.66
N PRO A 629 -11.43 39.77 -5.01
CA PRO A 629 -11.51 41.08 -5.64
C PRO A 629 -10.65 41.17 -6.91
N SER A 630 -11.21 41.75 -7.98
CA SER A 630 -10.52 41.98 -9.27
C SER A 630 -10.38 43.45 -9.64
N GLY A 631 -10.88 44.37 -8.79
CA GLY A 631 -10.84 45.82 -9.02
C GLY A 631 -11.32 46.62 -7.82
N GLY A 632 -11.18 47.95 -7.87
CA GLY A 632 -11.54 48.84 -6.76
C GLY A 632 -10.57 48.81 -5.57
N LEU A 633 -9.34 48.38 -5.81
CA LEU A 633 -8.28 48.32 -4.80
C LEU A 633 -7.54 49.66 -4.71
N GLU A 634 -7.29 50.10 -3.48
CA GLU A 634 -6.43 51.25 -3.17
C GLU A 634 -4.97 50.79 -3.00
N PRO A 635 -3.97 51.67 -3.16
CA PRO A 635 -2.59 51.34 -2.85
C PRO A 635 -2.42 50.94 -1.38
N TRP A 636 -1.51 50.01 -1.11
CA TRP A 636 -1.16 49.67 0.27
C TRP A 636 -0.52 50.88 0.98
N PRO A 637 -0.83 51.11 2.26
CA PRO A 637 -0.32 52.25 3.02
C PRO A 637 1.14 52.09 3.47
N LEU A 638 1.75 50.92 3.22
CA LEU A 638 3.11 50.57 3.59
C LEU A 638 3.84 49.96 2.39
N GLU A 639 5.11 50.28 2.24
CA GLU A 639 6.01 49.56 1.33
C GLU A 639 6.41 48.20 1.94
N VAL A 640 6.70 47.21 1.09
CA VAL A 640 7.03 45.82 1.49
C VAL A 640 8.13 45.76 2.55
N GLY A 641 9.23 46.49 2.35
CA GLY A 641 10.35 46.50 3.30
C GLY A 641 9.93 47.00 4.68
N THR A 642 9.18 48.11 4.72
CA THR A 642 8.62 48.66 5.96
C THR A 642 7.63 47.71 6.61
N ALA A 643 6.77 47.04 5.84
CA ALA A 643 5.83 46.04 6.36
C ALA A 643 6.55 44.91 7.11
N TYR A 644 7.66 44.39 6.54
CA TYR A 644 8.47 43.38 7.23
C TYR A 644 9.19 43.93 8.46
N ASP A 645 9.80 45.10 8.35
CA ASP A 645 10.64 45.64 9.43
C ASP A 645 9.80 46.15 10.62
N THR A 646 8.53 46.50 10.41
CA THR A 646 7.68 47.14 11.43
C THR A 646 6.49 46.31 11.90
N VAL A 647 5.95 45.43 11.05
CA VAL A 647 4.73 44.65 11.37
C VAL A 647 5.05 43.16 11.49
N LEU A 648 5.62 42.55 10.45
CA LEU A 648 5.74 41.09 10.37
C LEU A 648 6.95 40.55 11.12
N GLY A 649 8.05 41.31 11.24
CA GLY A 649 9.25 40.91 11.98
C GLY A 649 9.98 39.68 11.40
N THR A 650 9.76 39.38 10.12
CA THR A 650 10.21 38.14 9.47
C THR A 650 11.68 38.21 9.01
N ALA A 651 12.40 37.10 9.20
CA ALA A 651 13.75 36.92 8.67
C ALA A 651 13.80 37.06 7.14
N THR A 652 14.91 37.60 6.62
CA THR A 652 15.04 37.99 5.20
C THR A 652 14.82 36.86 4.21
N ASP A 653 15.23 35.66 4.58
CA ASP A 653 15.07 34.41 3.83
C ASP A 653 13.63 33.88 3.82
N ARG A 654 12.72 34.44 4.64
CA ARG A 654 11.28 34.10 4.65
C ARG A 654 10.36 35.24 4.19
N ARG A 655 10.92 36.29 3.57
CA ARG A 655 10.15 37.43 3.03
C ARG A 655 9.51 37.07 1.67
N ALA A 656 8.36 36.39 1.71
CA ALA A 656 7.67 35.88 0.54
C ALA A 656 6.90 36.94 -0.28
N ILE A 657 6.47 38.05 0.32
CA ILE A 657 5.80 39.13 -0.40
C ILE A 657 6.83 39.88 -1.24
N LEU A 658 6.69 39.81 -2.56
CA LEU A 658 7.53 40.53 -3.52
C LEU A 658 7.01 41.95 -3.75
N ASN A 659 5.69 42.10 -3.94
CA ASN A 659 5.05 43.38 -4.20
C ASN A 659 3.63 43.41 -3.64
N LEU A 660 3.20 44.56 -3.11
CA LEU A 660 1.84 44.80 -2.64
C LEU A 660 1.08 45.57 -3.72
N GLU A 661 0.14 44.93 -4.41
CA GLU A 661 -0.49 45.48 -5.62
C GLU A 661 -1.73 46.33 -5.30
N GLY A 662 -2.57 45.91 -4.35
CA GLY A 662 -3.74 46.68 -3.96
C GLY A 662 -4.48 46.11 -2.75
N LEU A 663 -5.23 46.96 -2.06
CA LEU A 663 -5.91 46.69 -0.79
C LEU A 663 -7.32 47.30 -0.77
N SER A 664 -8.27 46.62 -0.12
CA SER A 664 -9.62 47.11 0.16
C SER A 664 -10.12 46.61 1.53
N GLU A 665 -11.33 47.01 1.91
CA GLU A 665 -12.01 46.47 3.11
C GLU A 665 -12.42 44.99 2.97
N GLU A 666 -12.52 44.47 1.74
CA GLU A 666 -12.99 43.10 1.50
C GLU A 666 -11.87 42.18 0.99
N GLY A 667 -10.63 42.67 0.86
CA GLY A 667 -9.53 41.86 0.35
C GLY A 667 -8.39 42.64 -0.29
N GLY A 668 -7.49 41.95 -0.98
CA GLY A 668 -6.32 42.56 -1.61
C GLY A 668 -5.60 41.66 -2.59
N MET A 669 -4.57 42.22 -3.23
CA MET A 669 -3.72 41.55 -4.20
C MET A 669 -2.25 41.84 -3.93
N ALA A 670 -1.40 40.85 -4.19
CA ALA A 670 0.03 40.93 -4.03
C ALA A 670 0.75 39.93 -4.94
N LEU A 671 1.99 40.26 -5.30
CA LEU A 671 2.91 39.36 -5.97
C LEU A 671 3.77 38.66 -4.91
N LEU A 672 3.87 37.34 -5.01
CA LEU A 672 4.62 36.49 -4.10
C LEU A 672 5.85 35.90 -4.79
N ARG A 673 6.90 35.66 -4.01
CA ARG A 673 8.07 34.88 -4.40
C ARG A 673 7.78 33.40 -4.20
N SER A 674 8.27 32.58 -5.12
CA SER A 674 8.33 31.14 -4.90
C SER A 674 9.46 30.77 -3.94
N ALA A 675 9.39 29.56 -3.41
CA ALA A 675 10.46 28.98 -2.61
C ALA A 675 11.78 28.92 -3.42
N ALA A 676 11.71 28.74 -4.75
CA ALA A 676 12.87 28.77 -5.64
C ALA A 676 13.57 30.13 -5.61
N SER A 677 12.77 31.19 -5.70
CA SER A 677 13.25 32.57 -5.69
C SER A 677 13.88 32.95 -4.35
N LEU A 678 13.43 32.33 -3.25
CA LEU A 678 14.01 32.50 -1.91
C LEU A 678 15.20 31.60 -1.64
N GLY A 679 15.58 30.70 -2.57
CA GLY A 679 16.64 29.73 -2.37
C GLY A 679 16.27 28.61 -1.40
N TRP A 680 14.98 28.40 -1.14
CA TRP A 680 14.51 27.25 -0.36
C TRP A 680 14.71 25.97 -1.19
N PRO A 681 14.96 24.81 -0.56
CA PRO A 681 15.11 23.54 -1.27
C PRO A 681 13.84 23.20 -2.07
N MET A 682 13.85 23.43 -3.38
CA MET A 682 12.67 23.26 -4.24
C MET A 682 12.39 21.83 -4.68
N LYS A 683 13.36 20.94 -4.50
CA LYS A 683 13.27 19.54 -4.93
C LYS A 683 12.28 18.74 -4.09
N ASP A 684 11.67 19.36 -3.09
CA ASP A 684 10.94 18.66 -2.05
C ASP A 684 9.42 18.86 -2.06
N PHE A 685 8.86 19.77 -2.86
CA PHE A 685 7.45 20.16 -2.76
C PHE A 685 6.50 19.43 -3.73
N VAL A 686 5.22 19.29 -3.34
CA VAL A 686 4.15 18.75 -4.23
C VAL A 686 4.08 19.61 -5.50
N LYS A 687 3.96 18.98 -6.67
CA LYS A 687 3.69 19.72 -7.92
C LYS A 687 2.48 20.63 -7.75
N GLY A 688 2.68 21.94 -7.93
CA GLY A 688 1.65 22.97 -7.75
C GLY A 688 1.56 23.59 -6.35
N PHE A 689 2.18 23.01 -5.32
CA PHE A 689 2.25 23.63 -3.99
C PHE A 689 3.61 24.29 -3.78
N ASP A 690 3.60 25.57 -3.45
CA ASP A 690 4.80 26.31 -3.06
C ASP A 690 4.65 26.79 -1.61
N PRO A 691 5.48 26.32 -0.67
CA PRO A 691 5.33 26.68 0.74
C PRO A 691 5.70 28.14 1.00
N ALA A 692 6.56 28.78 0.19
CA ALA A 692 6.86 30.19 0.35
C ALA A 692 5.68 31.05 -0.11
N ALA A 693 4.98 30.64 -1.18
CA ALA A 693 3.74 31.28 -1.58
C ALA A 693 2.66 31.12 -0.52
N PHE A 694 2.51 29.93 0.06
CA PHE A 694 1.58 29.69 1.17
C PHE A 694 1.91 30.58 2.39
N GLU A 695 3.19 30.59 2.80
CA GLU A 695 3.70 31.48 3.84
C GLU A 695 3.42 32.97 3.51
N GLY A 696 3.59 33.36 2.25
CA GLY A 696 3.24 34.69 1.75
C GLY A 696 1.77 35.06 1.93
N LEU A 697 0.85 34.11 1.72
CA LEU A 697 -0.59 34.33 2.01
C LEU A 697 -0.83 34.59 3.49
N LEU A 698 -0.16 33.85 4.37
CA LEU A 698 -0.27 34.04 5.82
C LEU A 698 0.26 35.43 6.22
N GLN A 699 1.41 35.82 5.67
CA GLN A 699 1.99 37.15 5.89
C GLN A 699 1.09 38.28 5.38
N LEU A 700 0.39 38.08 4.26
CA LEU A 700 -0.60 39.03 3.75
C LEU A 700 -1.82 39.14 4.67
N ALA A 701 -2.30 38.02 5.22
CA ALA A 701 -3.40 37.99 6.17
C ALA A 701 -3.04 38.73 7.46
N GLU A 702 -1.86 38.48 8.01
CA GLU A 702 -1.32 39.17 9.19
C GLU A 702 -1.20 40.68 8.94
N LEU A 703 -0.65 41.07 7.79
CA LEU A 703 -0.54 42.49 7.41
C LEU A 703 -1.92 43.15 7.25
N TRP A 704 -2.88 42.45 6.64
CA TRP A 704 -4.25 42.95 6.48
C TRP A 704 -4.96 43.10 7.82
N THR A 705 -4.87 42.10 8.71
CA THR A 705 -5.51 42.16 10.03
C THR A 705 -4.92 43.27 10.89
N HIS A 706 -3.61 43.46 10.87
CA HIS A 706 -2.98 44.62 11.50
C HIS A 706 -3.56 45.95 10.97
N GLN A 707 -3.67 46.08 9.63
CA GLN A 707 -4.10 47.33 9.00
C GLN A 707 -5.60 47.62 9.14
N LYS A 708 -6.46 46.60 9.09
CA LYS A 708 -7.93 46.74 8.98
C LYS A 708 -8.72 46.24 10.19
N ALA A 709 -8.13 45.36 11.00
CA ALA A 709 -8.69 44.91 12.28
C ALA A 709 -7.99 45.56 13.50
N GLY A 710 -6.86 46.24 13.29
CA GLY A 710 -6.17 47.02 14.32
C GLY A 710 -5.38 46.18 15.33
N ALA A 711 -5.24 44.87 15.10
CA ALA A 711 -4.43 43.97 15.90
C ALA A 711 -3.97 42.79 15.04
N MET A 712 -2.79 42.24 15.39
CA MET A 712 -2.30 41.00 14.79
C MET A 712 -3.20 39.84 15.24
N GLN A 713 -3.68 39.06 14.28
CA GLN A 713 -4.41 37.82 14.52
C GLN A 713 -3.50 36.63 14.19
N ARG A 714 -3.79 35.46 14.77
CA ARG A 714 -2.99 34.24 14.55
C ARG A 714 -3.78 33.23 13.75
N LEU A 715 -3.10 32.53 12.85
CA LEU A 715 -3.69 31.43 12.10
C LEU A 715 -4.19 30.34 13.07
N ALA A 716 -5.48 30.05 13.01
CA ALA A 716 -6.16 29.03 13.81
C ALA A 716 -6.46 27.76 12.98
N GLY A 717 -6.61 27.92 11.66
CA GLY A 717 -6.88 26.80 10.77
C GLY A 717 -7.37 27.27 9.40
N MET A 718 -7.87 26.32 8.63
CA MET A 718 -8.35 26.52 7.27
C MET A 718 -9.38 25.45 6.93
N GLY A 719 -10.52 25.86 6.39
CA GLY A 719 -11.58 24.94 5.98
C GLY A 719 -11.16 24.06 4.81
N GLN A 720 -10.46 24.60 3.81
CA GLN A 720 -10.05 23.82 2.65
C GLN A 720 -8.80 24.38 1.95
N MET A 721 -7.96 23.49 1.41
CA MET A 721 -6.89 23.83 0.46
C MET A 721 -6.90 22.89 -0.73
N VAL A 722 -6.96 23.47 -1.93
CA VAL A 722 -6.89 22.76 -3.20
C VAL A 722 -5.64 23.21 -3.94
N VAL A 723 -4.87 22.25 -4.44
CA VAL A 723 -3.69 22.51 -5.28
C VAL A 723 -3.96 22.05 -6.70
N HIS A 724 -3.70 22.93 -7.64
CA HIS A 724 -3.87 22.70 -9.07
C HIS A 724 -2.52 22.34 -9.68
N SER A 725 -2.49 21.22 -10.41
CA SER A 725 -1.24 20.71 -10.99
C SER A 725 -0.72 21.65 -12.08
N LEU A 726 0.53 22.09 -11.92
CA LEU A 726 1.34 22.72 -12.96
C LEU A 726 2.56 21.85 -13.25
N GLU A 727 3.04 21.86 -14.49
CA GLU A 727 4.29 21.19 -14.85
C GLU A 727 5.50 21.82 -14.13
N THR A 728 5.47 23.14 -13.93
CA THR A 728 6.50 23.92 -13.24
C THR A 728 5.89 25.05 -12.41
N ILE A 729 6.43 25.29 -11.21
CA ILE A 729 6.04 26.44 -10.37
C ILE A 729 6.88 27.64 -10.80
N PRO A 730 6.27 28.78 -11.19
CA PRO A 730 7.01 29.97 -11.60
C PRO A 730 7.74 30.62 -10.41
N GLU A 731 8.79 31.41 -10.68
CA GLU A 731 9.53 32.14 -9.63
C GLU A 731 8.68 33.20 -8.91
N ARG A 732 7.58 33.62 -9.54
CA ARG A 732 6.66 34.66 -9.08
C ARG A 732 5.24 34.23 -9.33
N MET A 733 4.37 34.49 -8.37
CA MET A 733 2.95 34.14 -8.44
C MET A 733 2.10 35.31 -7.97
N ARG A 734 0.96 35.52 -8.63
CA ARG A 734 -0.03 36.48 -8.18
C ARG A 734 -0.92 35.85 -7.14
N SER A 735 -1.15 36.57 -6.06
CA SER A 735 -2.10 36.21 -5.02
C SER A 735 -3.21 37.25 -4.96
N ALA A 736 -4.43 36.77 -4.74
CA ALA A 736 -5.59 37.59 -4.44
C ALA A 736 -6.35 36.96 -3.29
N PHE A 737 -6.94 37.79 -2.43
CA PHE A 737 -7.67 37.30 -1.27
C PHE A 737 -8.93 38.10 -1.01
N ARG A 738 -9.94 37.43 -0.46
CA ARG A 738 -11.13 38.03 0.13
C ARG A 738 -11.07 37.87 1.65
N ALA A 739 -11.29 38.93 2.40
CA ALA A 739 -11.36 38.94 3.85
C ALA A 739 -12.80 39.14 4.34
N ARG A 740 -13.23 38.38 5.35
CA ARG A 740 -14.54 38.48 6.00
C ARG A 740 -14.36 38.50 7.51
N LYS A 741 -14.74 39.61 8.16
CA LYS A 741 -14.73 39.71 9.63
C LYS A 741 -15.83 38.81 10.22
N THR A 742 -15.52 38.09 11.29
CA THR A 742 -16.44 37.22 12.04
C THR A 742 -16.40 37.57 13.52
N GLU A 743 -17.26 36.94 14.32
CA GLU A 743 -17.24 37.12 15.79
C GLU A 743 -15.96 36.56 16.44
N ARG A 744 -15.29 35.58 15.81
CA ARG A 744 -14.10 34.90 16.33
C ARG A 744 -12.78 35.48 15.79
N GLY A 745 -12.84 36.29 14.72
CA GLY A 745 -11.67 36.88 14.10
C GLY A 745 -11.92 37.26 12.64
N THR A 746 -11.07 36.78 11.74
CA THR A 746 -11.18 37.04 10.30
C THR A 746 -11.04 35.74 9.50
N LEU A 747 -11.93 35.55 8.53
CA LEU A 747 -11.82 34.48 7.54
C LEU A 747 -11.27 35.04 6.23
N PHE A 748 -10.37 34.29 5.62
CA PHE A 748 -9.81 34.61 4.32
C PHE A 748 -10.07 33.50 3.30
N ASP A 749 -10.40 33.90 2.09
CA ASP A 749 -10.40 33.04 0.91
C ASP A 749 -9.26 33.52 -0.01
N PHE A 750 -8.31 32.66 -0.35
CA PHE A 750 -7.14 32.98 -1.17
C PHE A 750 -7.15 32.25 -2.52
N ILE A 751 -6.60 32.91 -3.53
CA ILE A 751 -6.21 32.34 -4.80
C ILE A 751 -4.73 32.66 -5.06
N ILE A 752 -3.98 31.67 -5.52
CA ILE A 752 -2.66 31.82 -6.14
C ILE A 752 -2.79 31.45 -7.61
N ALA A 753 -2.27 32.30 -8.50
CA ALA A 753 -2.23 32.07 -9.93
C ALA A 753 -0.85 32.44 -10.51
N THR A 754 -0.53 31.89 -11.69
CA THR A 754 0.59 32.37 -12.50
C THR A 754 0.36 33.83 -12.90
N GLU A 755 1.39 34.51 -13.41
CA GLU A 755 1.22 35.87 -13.92
C GLU A 755 0.30 35.92 -15.15
N GLU A 756 0.19 34.81 -15.87
CA GLU A 756 -0.72 34.59 -17.00
C GLU A 756 -2.17 34.30 -16.58
N GLY A 757 -2.41 34.02 -15.29
CA GLY A 757 -3.73 33.79 -14.72
C GLY A 757 -4.13 32.32 -14.57
N ASP A 758 -3.22 31.38 -14.79
CA ASP A 758 -3.46 29.96 -14.55
C ASP A 758 -3.48 29.68 -13.05
N LEU A 759 -4.54 29.01 -12.59
CA LEU A 759 -4.75 28.77 -11.17
C LEU A 759 -3.74 27.74 -10.62
N VAL A 760 -3.08 28.09 -9.51
CA VAL A 760 -2.05 27.27 -8.85
C VAL A 760 -2.60 26.64 -7.58
N ALA A 761 -3.24 27.42 -6.72
CA ALA A 761 -3.82 26.94 -5.47
C ALA A 761 -4.98 27.82 -5.00
N GLU A 762 -5.87 27.23 -4.22
CA GLU A 762 -6.98 27.89 -3.56
C GLU A 762 -7.00 27.51 -2.09
N LEU A 763 -7.20 28.49 -1.21
CA LEU A 763 -7.44 28.26 0.22
C LEU A 763 -8.78 28.90 0.59
N ARG A 764 -9.62 28.20 1.34
CA ARG A 764 -10.94 28.68 1.75
C ARG A 764 -11.07 28.68 3.25
N GLU A 765 -11.79 29.68 3.75
CA GLU A 765 -12.11 29.80 5.17
C GLU A 765 -10.86 29.69 6.06
N VAL A 766 -9.76 30.32 5.63
CA VAL A 766 -8.54 30.44 6.42
C VAL A 766 -8.83 31.35 7.60
N GLN A 767 -8.84 30.77 8.80
CA GLN A 767 -9.28 31.44 10.01
C GLN A 767 -8.08 32.02 10.76
N PHE A 768 -8.17 33.31 11.03
CA PHE A 768 -7.28 34.04 11.91
C PHE A 768 -8.06 34.49 13.14
N ASP A 769 -7.66 34.04 14.33
CA ASP A 769 -8.36 34.32 15.58
C ASP A 769 -7.89 35.63 16.22
N ALA A 770 -8.84 36.31 16.85
CA ALA A 770 -8.56 37.54 17.60
C ALA A 770 -7.62 37.28 18.80
N PRO A 771 -6.82 38.27 19.23
CA PRO A 771 -5.96 38.12 20.40
C PRO A 771 -6.75 37.71 21.65
N GLY A 772 -6.40 36.57 22.26
CA GLY A 772 -7.01 36.06 23.49
C GLY A 772 -8.26 35.20 23.33
N ALA A 773 -8.58 34.78 22.09
CA ALA A 773 -9.59 33.79 21.77
C ALA A 773 -9.16 32.35 22.09
#